data_AF-A0A536L8G7-F1
#
_entry.id   AF-A0A536L8G7-F1
#
_cell.length_a   1.000
_cell.length_b   1.000
_cell.length_c   1.000
_cell.angle_alpha   90.00
_cell.angle_beta   90.00
_cell.angle_gamma   90.00
#
_symmetry.space_group_name_H-M   'P 1'
#
loop_
_entity.id
_entity.type
_entity.pdbx_description
1 polymer ?
#
loop_
_entity_poly.entity_id
_entity_poly.type
_entity_poly.pdbx_seq_one_letter_code
_entity_poly.pdbx_strand_id
1 'polypeptide(L)'
;YYKDDLSNSFLLPWVRLRAAKDYYKMPALLDSYPDLKQTFNLVPALVEQIQDYVDGGVTDVYMDLARRPVSGLSADERAFIARWMTESSQIRRVRQYPRYLELVRKREQAGPPTAGGLATLFSDAELRDLLVWFNLSWIGPEAIEGNPEIAELVLKGRLFSEADVEPVLRVQFELLRTVLPKYRELQERGQAELITSPYYHPILPLIQDLGIARVARPDLKMPHAIFTHADDAAEQLRLGLEAHRRHFGRRPRGLWPPEAAVSEDVVRLAADHRLEWMLSDEGVLSRSLKSPISRDTQGQVTQAEQLYAPYRFQGNGPPIHLVFRDAPLSNAIGFEYQNAPPDEAAADLVDRLRAIQQRQQDTPFLAVIALDGENCWDSYEANGNPFLHSLYGRLLREPELKTVTVSEFIAEFPGQRTLSRIHPGSWINANFDTWVGDAEHNVAWDLLAQARDFLSEREQAADDHEQLASSRREALIAQGSDWFWWFGRSHDSGMDQIWDSLFRLHLRNIYMSLKRTPPAELYRPIAKESGGSASKRPHRKITPKLNGVVDQEEWEAGGYVDVSALFGAMHPPTGAVRRIWFGHDDRNLYLRFDLLAAGRPRPVELEIFFSGSPKQPSSGNFGFDPALRLTAKASGAEVELELRELTPDSQQRQPRWADRASSGEAFAFAVPFEALGHDPGETVEMVAVAHEKGKPGEQLPPTGSIPVRVPGDVFRGRQNQPLKILLVAAEVAPFAKVGGLADVAGALPKALKAMGHDVRVVMPRYGSIDVEKYGLRRIVTNLGVPLAHQPVNADVLEGRIAGEVPIYFIDNQQFFGRDGMYGFWDDDARFIYFSRAALEMLRPLDFRPDVIHVNDWHTAVIPNMLARLYAADPFYADIATVLTIHNLAFQGVFGYGALNLADLEQWGLIKPGMPGLDDIVNLLGRGLYFADVVNTVSNRYAEEILTPEYGEKMDPLLRVFRGKLHGIINGIDYDVFNPLTDASLVAPYDIASIEKKVENKLALQKQVGLPPDPAIPMIGLISRLYDQKGLDLIANIMWGLMRLNLQLVVLGAGDARYEEMFRANARDNPGKVSATIGFKPVLAQQIYAGSDMFLMPSRFEPCGLGQLISLRYGTIPIVRATGGLADTIDDWDPVQQTGNGFVFTAYDHWDLFAQVVRALETFRQPSPWRRLQATAMSTDVSWANSAEKYVGLYRTAMGNHAESREYSAAATDPNSW
;
A
#
# COMPACT_ATOMS: atom_id res chain seq x y z
N TYR A 1 -11.82 -22.85 -17.99
CA TYR A 1 -13.24 -22.67 -18.37
C TYR A 1 -13.60 -21.23 -18.03
N TYR A 2 -14.17 -20.46 -18.96
CA TYR A 2 -14.22 -18.99 -18.86
C TYR A 2 -15.63 -18.39 -18.79
N LYS A 3 -16.66 -19.24 -18.88
CA LYS A 3 -18.06 -18.83 -18.93
C LYS A 3 -18.64 -18.68 -17.53
N ASP A 4 -19.34 -17.59 -17.28
CA ASP A 4 -20.26 -17.46 -16.16
C ASP A 4 -21.65 -17.95 -16.62
N ASP A 5 -22.09 -19.07 -16.07
CA ASP A 5 -23.35 -19.70 -16.45
C ASP A 5 -24.59 -18.95 -15.93
N LEU A 6 -24.43 -18.03 -14.96
CA LEU A 6 -25.54 -17.21 -14.45
C LEU A 6 -25.84 -16.03 -15.38
N SER A 7 -24.80 -15.35 -15.88
CA SER A 7 -24.93 -14.23 -16.82
C SER A 7 -24.96 -14.66 -18.28
N ASN A 8 -24.61 -15.92 -18.56
CA ASN A 8 -24.39 -16.46 -19.90
C ASN A 8 -23.38 -15.64 -20.74
N SER A 9 -22.31 -15.16 -20.08
CA SER A 9 -21.23 -14.39 -20.70
C SER A 9 -19.85 -14.95 -20.37
N PHE A 10 -18.91 -14.80 -21.29
CA PHE A 10 -17.50 -15.12 -21.07
C PHE A 10 -16.78 -13.93 -20.44
N LEU A 11 -16.05 -14.17 -19.37
CA LEU A 11 -15.28 -13.11 -18.72
C LEU A 11 -14.00 -12.83 -19.51
N LEU A 12 -13.33 -13.90 -19.96
CA LEU A 12 -12.07 -13.82 -20.69
C LEU A 12 -12.25 -14.17 -22.18
N PRO A 13 -11.55 -13.49 -23.09
CA PRO A 13 -11.79 -13.59 -24.54
C PRO A 13 -11.00 -14.73 -25.21
N TRP A 14 -10.24 -15.52 -24.44
CA TRP A 14 -9.19 -16.37 -24.97
C TRP A 14 -9.69 -17.47 -25.90
N VAL A 15 -10.89 -18.03 -25.67
CA VAL A 15 -11.51 -18.99 -26.60
C VAL A 15 -11.71 -18.36 -27.98
N ARG A 16 -12.29 -17.16 -28.03
CA ARG A 16 -12.51 -16.41 -29.28
C ARG A 16 -11.19 -16.07 -29.97
N LEU A 17 -10.28 -15.45 -29.22
CA LEU A 17 -9.03 -14.92 -29.78
C LEU A 17 -8.09 -16.02 -30.27
N ARG A 18 -7.92 -17.12 -29.51
CA ARG A 18 -7.10 -18.27 -29.93
C ARG A 18 -7.70 -19.01 -31.12
N ALA A 19 -9.03 -19.15 -31.17
CA ALA A 19 -9.69 -19.82 -32.29
C ALA A 19 -9.61 -19.02 -33.60
N ALA A 20 -9.63 -17.69 -33.53
CA ALA A 20 -9.42 -16.80 -34.68
C ALA A 20 -7.97 -16.80 -35.22
N LYS A 21 -7.05 -17.50 -34.56
CA LYS A 21 -5.63 -17.48 -34.88
C LYS A 21 -4.99 -18.86 -34.96
N ASP A 22 -4.97 -19.59 -33.85
CA ASP A 22 -4.12 -20.76 -33.65
C ASP A 22 -4.88 -22.07 -33.94
N TYR A 23 -6.10 -22.21 -33.41
CA TYR A 23 -6.81 -23.49 -33.49
C TYR A 23 -7.28 -23.88 -34.88
N TYR A 24 -7.57 -22.92 -35.76
CA TYR A 24 -7.89 -23.19 -37.17
C TYR A 24 -6.64 -23.41 -38.03
N LYS A 25 -5.60 -22.60 -37.81
CA LYS A 25 -4.40 -22.59 -38.66
C LYS A 25 -3.68 -23.94 -38.67
N MET A 26 -3.46 -24.53 -37.49
CA MET A 26 -2.73 -25.80 -37.37
C MET A 26 -3.32 -26.94 -38.21
N PRO A 27 -4.63 -27.23 -38.16
CA PRO A 27 -5.23 -28.23 -39.06
C PRO A 27 -5.35 -27.74 -40.50
N ALA A 28 -5.57 -26.44 -40.77
CA ALA A 28 -5.65 -25.91 -42.13
C ALA A 28 -4.35 -26.10 -42.93
N LEU A 29 -3.18 -25.98 -42.29
CA LEU A 29 -1.88 -26.21 -42.93
C LEU A 29 -1.76 -27.60 -43.58
N LEU A 30 -2.45 -28.61 -43.06
CA LEU A 30 -2.41 -29.98 -43.58
C LEU A 30 -3.04 -30.12 -44.98
N ASP A 31 -3.83 -29.14 -45.44
CA ASP A 31 -4.35 -29.12 -46.82
C ASP A 31 -3.24 -28.99 -47.87
N SER A 32 -2.14 -28.33 -47.53
CA SER A 32 -0.99 -28.18 -48.41
C SER A 32 -0.08 -29.42 -48.42
N TYR A 33 -0.32 -30.38 -47.53
CA TYR A 33 0.54 -31.54 -47.29
C TYR A 33 -0.28 -32.83 -47.09
N PRO A 34 -1.01 -33.32 -48.10
CA PRO A 34 -2.02 -34.38 -47.95
C PRO A 34 -1.47 -35.71 -47.40
N ASP A 35 -0.18 -35.99 -47.62
CA ASP A 35 0.48 -37.21 -47.12
C ASP A 35 1.04 -37.08 -45.69
N LEU A 36 1.05 -35.86 -45.14
CA LEU A 36 1.51 -35.61 -43.77
C LEU A 36 0.41 -35.98 -42.78
N LYS A 37 0.71 -36.84 -41.81
CA LYS A 37 -0.23 -37.24 -40.75
C LYS A 37 0.14 -36.65 -39.41
N GLN A 38 -0.86 -36.28 -38.63
CA GLN A 38 -0.69 -35.66 -37.31
C GLN A 38 -1.75 -36.12 -36.31
N THR A 39 -1.42 -36.06 -35.02
CA THR A 39 -2.38 -36.30 -33.93
C THR A 39 -2.69 -34.98 -33.23
N PHE A 40 -3.97 -34.67 -33.03
CA PHE A 40 -4.43 -33.47 -32.33
C PHE A 40 -5.21 -33.83 -31.09
N ASN A 41 -4.88 -33.18 -29.97
CA ASN A 41 -5.69 -33.20 -28.77
C ASN A 41 -6.58 -31.94 -28.72
N LEU A 42 -7.85 -32.12 -28.39
CA LEU A 42 -8.77 -31.02 -28.12
C LEU A 42 -9.43 -31.25 -26.77
N VAL A 43 -9.24 -30.29 -25.86
CA VAL A 43 -9.82 -30.32 -24.52
C VAL A 43 -11.35 -30.20 -24.66
N PRO A 44 -12.14 -31.11 -24.06
CA PRO A 44 -13.60 -31.10 -24.22
C PRO A 44 -14.27 -29.78 -23.84
N ALA A 45 -13.91 -29.19 -22.69
CA ALA A 45 -14.46 -27.90 -22.28
C ALA A 45 -14.13 -26.75 -23.24
N LEU A 46 -13.00 -26.81 -23.95
CA LEU A 46 -12.68 -25.83 -25.01
C LEU A 46 -13.60 -26.01 -26.21
N VAL A 47 -13.80 -27.26 -26.66
CA VAL A 47 -14.68 -27.58 -27.80
C VAL A 47 -16.11 -27.06 -27.58
N GLU A 48 -16.63 -27.25 -26.37
CA GLU A 48 -17.98 -26.79 -26.00
C GLU A 48 -18.06 -25.25 -25.97
N GLN A 49 -17.05 -24.57 -25.45
CA GLN A 49 -17.02 -23.10 -25.45
C GLN A 49 -16.87 -22.52 -26.87
N ILE A 50 -16.14 -23.19 -27.77
CA ILE A 50 -16.12 -22.82 -29.20
C ILE A 50 -17.53 -22.96 -29.78
N GLN A 51 -18.22 -24.07 -29.47
CA GLN A 51 -19.57 -24.31 -29.95
C GLN A 51 -20.56 -23.25 -29.43
N ASP A 52 -20.46 -22.85 -28.16
CA ASP A 52 -21.29 -21.77 -27.58
C ASP A 52 -21.19 -20.47 -28.38
N TYR A 53 -19.97 -20.05 -28.75
CA TYR A 53 -19.78 -18.86 -29.60
C TYR A 53 -20.34 -19.04 -31.01
N VAL A 54 -20.25 -20.25 -31.58
CA VAL A 54 -20.74 -20.56 -32.92
C VAL A 54 -22.27 -20.53 -32.97
N ASP A 55 -22.92 -21.13 -31.97
CA ASP A 55 -24.39 -21.18 -31.83
C ASP A 55 -24.98 -19.79 -31.55
N GLY A 56 -24.18 -18.90 -30.96
CA GLY A 56 -24.53 -17.51 -30.69
C GLY A 56 -25.30 -17.33 -29.37
N GLY A 57 -25.59 -16.08 -29.02
CA GLY A 57 -26.25 -15.74 -27.75
C GLY A 57 -25.30 -15.62 -26.55
N VAL A 58 -23.99 -15.68 -26.79
CA VAL A 58 -22.92 -15.45 -25.81
C VAL A 58 -22.02 -14.30 -26.29
N THR A 59 -21.46 -13.56 -25.34
CA THR A 59 -20.50 -12.47 -25.59
C THR A 59 -19.34 -12.57 -24.60
N ASP A 60 -18.26 -11.84 -24.87
CA ASP A 60 -17.20 -11.60 -23.88
C ASP A 60 -17.00 -10.11 -23.63
N VAL A 61 -16.50 -9.80 -22.43
CA VAL A 61 -16.31 -8.43 -21.93
C VAL A 61 -15.45 -7.60 -22.88
N TYR A 62 -14.43 -8.20 -23.49
CA TYR A 62 -13.51 -7.50 -24.40
C TYR A 62 -14.22 -7.13 -25.70
N MET A 63 -15.07 -8.03 -26.21
CA MET A 63 -15.90 -7.78 -27.38
C MET A 63 -16.95 -6.70 -27.12
N ASP A 64 -17.61 -6.73 -25.96
CA ASP A 64 -18.61 -5.73 -25.58
C ASP A 64 -18.00 -4.34 -25.44
N LEU A 65 -16.82 -4.23 -24.83
CA LEU A 65 -16.08 -2.97 -24.72
C LEU A 65 -15.62 -2.46 -26.09
N ALA A 66 -15.18 -3.35 -26.98
CA ALA A 66 -14.76 -2.97 -28.33
C ALA A 66 -15.91 -2.42 -29.19
N ARG A 67 -17.15 -2.87 -28.96
CA ARG A 67 -18.34 -2.40 -29.71
C ARG A 67 -18.92 -1.08 -29.21
N ARG A 68 -18.51 -0.60 -28.04
CA ARG A 68 -19.06 0.62 -27.44
C ARG A 68 -18.29 1.86 -27.87
N PRO A 69 -18.97 2.99 -28.16
CA PRO A 69 -18.28 4.25 -28.45
C PRO A 69 -17.35 4.66 -27.32
N VAL A 70 -16.10 4.99 -27.63
CA VAL A 70 -15.08 5.32 -26.62
C VAL A 70 -15.47 6.51 -25.75
N SER A 71 -16.20 7.47 -26.31
CA SER A 71 -16.72 8.64 -25.57
C SER A 71 -17.76 8.28 -24.51
N GLY A 72 -18.39 7.10 -24.61
CA GLY A 72 -19.36 6.57 -23.66
C GLY A 72 -18.77 5.56 -22.67
N LEU A 73 -17.44 5.40 -22.64
CA LEU A 73 -16.76 4.55 -21.67
C LEU A 73 -16.50 5.30 -20.37
N SER A 74 -16.81 4.66 -19.25
CA SER A 74 -16.47 5.14 -17.92
C SER A 74 -14.97 5.14 -17.67
N ALA A 75 -14.52 5.85 -16.64
CA ALA A 75 -13.11 5.87 -16.23
C ALA A 75 -12.56 4.45 -15.96
N ASP A 76 -13.37 3.58 -15.34
CA ASP A 76 -12.94 2.22 -14.98
C ASP A 76 -12.83 1.33 -16.22
N GLU A 77 -13.74 1.48 -17.19
CA GLU A 77 -13.68 0.76 -18.47
C GLU A 77 -12.48 1.19 -19.31
N ARG A 78 -12.17 2.50 -19.35
CA ARG A 78 -10.95 3.01 -19.97
C ARG A 78 -9.70 2.45 -19.29
N ALA A 79 -9.70 2.41 -17.96
CA ALA A 79 -8.60 1.83 -17.19
C ALA A 79 -8.43 0.33 -17.45
N PHE A 80 -9.53 -0.41 -17.58
CA PHE A 80 -9.52 -1.83 -17.93
C PHE A 80 -8.91 -2.07 -19.31
N ILE A 81 -9.36 -1.33 -20.33
CA ILE A 81 -8.81 -1.43 -21.69
C ILE A 81 -7.31 -1.11 -21.66
N ALA A 82 -6.94 0.00 -21.03
CA ALA A 82 -5.54 0.41 -20.91
C ALA A 82 -4.69 -0.63 -20.18
N ARG A 83 -5.25 -1.33 -19.18
CA ARG A 83 -4.54 -2.35 -18.39
C ARG A 83 -4.35 -3.66 -19.12
N TRP A 84 -5.40 -4.17 -19.76
CA TRP A 84 -5.50 -5.56 -20.21
C TRP A 84 -5.46 -5.77 -21.71
N MET A 85 -5.75 -4.73 -22.50
CA MET A 85 -5.61 -4.78 -23.96
C MET A 85 -4.26 -4.22 -24.43
N THR A 86 -3.28 -4.14 -23.51
CA THR A 86 -1.88 -3.75 -23.76
C THR A 86 -0.95 -4.91 -23.41
N GLU A 87 -0.84 -5.85 -24.34
CA GLU A 87 0.06 -7.00 -24.19
C GLU A 87 1.53 -6.57 -24.16
N SER A 88 2.42 -7.36 -23.56
CA SER A 88 3.84 -6.98 -23.40
C SER A 88 4.52 -6.64 -24.73
N SER A 89 5.35 -5.60 -24.73
CA SER A 89 6.21 -5.26 -25.87
C SER A 89 7.25 -6.32 -26.20
N GLN A 90 7.39 -7.35 -25.35
CA GLN A 90 8.22 -8.52 -25.59
C GLN A 90 7.59 -9.51 -26.59
N ILE A 91 6.26 -9.54 -26.72
CA ILE A 91 5.57 -10.48 -27.60
C ILE A 91 5.82 -10.10 -29.07
N ARG A 92 6.27 -11.07 -29.88
CA ARG A 92 6.73 -10.80 -31.25
C ARG A 92 5.62 -10.24 -32.14
N ARG A 93 4.37 -10.69 -31.99
CA ARG A 93 3.20 -10.15 -32.73
C ARG A 93 2.98 -8.65 -32.48
N VAL A 94 3.12 -8.20 -31.23
CA VAL A 94 2.94 -6.78 -30.85
C VAL A 94 3.96 -5.91 -31.57
N ARG A 95 5.21 -6.41 -31.70
CA ARG A 95 6.31 -5.70 -32.37
C ARG A 95 6.13 -5.51 -33.87
N GLN A 96 5.28 -6.31 -34.51
CA GLN A 96 5.04 -6.24 -35.96
C GLN A 96 4.18 -5.04 -36.36
N TYR A 97 3.39 -4.50 -35.42
CA TYR A 97 2.46 -3.41 -35.69
C TYR A 97 2.90 -2.13 -34.97
N PRO A 98 3.54 -1.17 -35.67
CA PRO A 98 4.20 -0.03 -35.02
C PRO A 98 3.29 0.81 -34.14
N ARG A 99 2.02 0.99 -34.55
CA ARG A 99 1.05 1.76 -33.75
C ARG A 99 0.65 1.01 -32.48
N TYR A 100 0.40 -0.29 -32.55
CA TYR A 100 0.07 -1.07 -31.37
C TYR A 100 1.25 -1.08 -30.37
N LEU A 101 2.47 -1.28 -30.87
CA LEU A 101 3.71 -1.22 -30.07
C LEU A 101 3.91 0.15 -29.40
N GLU A 102 3.58 1.24 -30.08
CA GLU A 102 3.64 2.60 -29.52
C GLU A 102 2.71 2.74 -28.30
N LEU A 103 1.46 2.28 -28.42
CA LEU A 103 0.46 2.35 -27.35
C LEU A 103 0.84 1.46 -26.16
N VAL A 104 1.33 0.24 -26.43
CA VAL A 104 1.84 -0.66 -25.40
C VAL A 104 3.02 -0.05 -24.65
N ARG A 105 4.02 0.50 -25.36
CA ARG A 105 5.18 1.16 -24.73
C ARG A 105 4.76 2.37 -23.89
N LYS A 106 3.78 3.15 -24.36
CA LYS A 106 3.20 4.25 -23.58
C LYS A 106 2.62 3.76 -22.25
N ARG A 107 1.94 2.61 -22.25
CA ARG A 107 1.45 1.95 -21.02
C ARG A 107 2.58 1.43 -20.14
N GLU A 108 3.58 0.76 -20.70
CA GLU A 108 4.73 0.24 -19.93
C GLU A 108 5.55 1.36 -19.26
N GLN A 109 5.69 2.52 -19.93
CA GLN A 109 6.40 3.69 -19.39
C GLN A 109 5.64 4.41 -18.27
N ALA A 110 4.32 4.22 -18.15
CA ALA A 110 3.48 4.90 -17.17
C ALA A 110 3.66 4.37 -15.73
N GLY A 111 4.48 3.33 -15.50
CA GLY A 111 4.67 2.71 -14.17
C GLY A 111 3.42 2.00 -13.64
N PRO A 112 3.44 1.42 -12.41
CA PRO A 112 2.26 0.80 -11.80
C PRO A 112 1.20 1.87 -11.53
N PRO A 113 0.11 1.92 -12.31
CA PRO A 113 -0.75 3.08 -12.31
C PRO A 113 -1.98 2.84 -11.43
N THR A 114 -2.34 3.86 -10.66
CA THR A 114 -3.67 3.94 -10.04
C THR A 114 -4.74 3.87 -11.14
N ALA A 115 -5.94 3.37 -10.82
CA ALA A 115 -7.02 3.25 -11.80
C ALA A 115 -7.31 4.60 -12.51
N GLY A 116 -7.22 5.72 -11.78
CA GLY A 116 -7.38 7.07 -12.35
C GLY A 116 -6.28 7.48 -13.35
N GLY A 117 -5.04 7.04 -13.14
CA GLY A 117 -3.94 7.28 -14.08
C GLY A 117 -4.11 6.50 -15.38
N LEU A 118 -4.59 5.26 -15.31
CA LEU A 118 -4.90 4.46 -16.50
C LEU A 118 -6.09 5.01 -17.29
N ALA A 119 -7.12 5.47 -16.60
CA ALA A 119 -8.32 6.02 -17.24
C ALA A 119 -8.02 7.21 -18.16
N THR A 120 -7.00 8.00 -17.81
CA THR A 120 -6.58 9.22 -18.52
C THR A 120 -5.33 9.02 -19.39
N LEU A 121 -4.73 7.83 -19.39
CA LEU A 121 -3.49 7.53 -20.11
C LEU A 121 -3.62 7.71 -21.64
N PHE A 122 -4.74 7.28 -22.19
CA PHE A 122 -5.01 7.32 -23.62
C PHE A 122 -6.14 8.33 -23.93
N SER A 123 -5.89 9.15 -24.95
CA SER A 123 -6.94 9.93 -25.61
C SER A 123 -7.96 9.02 -26.29
N ASP A 124 -9.14 9.53 -26.61
CA ASP A 124 -10.20 8.74 -27.25
C ASP A 124 -9.78 8.19 -28.62
N ALA A 125 -8.90 8.90 -29.34
CA ALA A 125 -8.33 8.42 -30.60
C ALA A 125 -7.33 7.28 -30.37
N GLU A 126 -6.47 7.39 -29.36
CA GLU A 126 -5.52 6.34 -28.99
C GLU A 126 -6.23 5.09 -28.46
N LEU A 127 -7.31 5.25 -27.70
CA LEU A 127 -8.08 4.12 -27.18
C LEU A 127 -8.82 3.37 -28.29
N ARG A 128 -9.36 4.07 -29.29
CA ARG A 128 -9.92 3.45 -30.50
C ARG A 128 -8.85 2.68 -31.27
N ASP A 129 -7.68 3.28 -31.46
CA ASP A 129 -6.56 2.59 -32.10
C ASP A 129 -6.17 1.33 -31.32
N LEU A 130 -6.14 1.39 -29.99
CA LEU A 130 -5.83 0.26 -29.12
C LEU A 130 -6.85 -0.88 -29.26
N LEU A 131 -8.16 -0.57 -29.23
CA LEU A 131 -9.24 -1.56 -29.32
C LEU A 131 -9.22 -2.33 -30.65
N VAL A 132 -9.03 -1.61 -31.76
CA VAL A 132 -8.95 -2.21 -33.09
C VAL A 132 -7.66 -3.04 -33.20
N TRP A 133 -6.51 -2.48 -32.83
CA TRP A 133 -5.24 -3.21 -32.92
C TRP A 133 -5.18 -4.45 -32.04
N PHE A 134 -5.73 -4.39 -30.82
CA PHE A 134 -5.83 -5.54 -29.95
C PHE A 134 -6.53 -6.69 -30.68
N ASN A 135 -7.77 -6.49 -31.15
CA ASN A 135 -8.51 -7.54 -31.84
C ASN A 135 -7.87 -7.95 -33.18
N LEU A 136 -7.34 -7.00 -33.95
CA LEU A 136 -6.71 -7.26 -35.24
C LEU A 136 -5.44 -8.12 -35.11
N SER A 137 -4.67 -7.92 -34.04
CA SER A 137 -3.45 -8.71 -33.76
C SER A 137 -3.72 -10.19 -33.44
N TRP A 138 -4.98 -10.54 -33.21
CA TRP A 138 -5.47 -11.89 -32.95
C TRP A 138 -6.08 -12.56 -34.20
N ILE A 139 -5.91 -11.98 -35.38
CA ILE A 139 -6.24 -12.64 -36.65
C ILE A 139 -4.94 -13.19 -37.26
N GLY A 140 -4.94 -14.46 -37.67
CA GLY A 140 -3.78 -15.09 -38.30
C GLY A 140 -3.33 -14.36 -39.58
N PRO A 141 -2.01 -14.29 -39.88
CA PRO A 141 -1.49 -13.57 -41.06
C PRO A 141 -2.14 -13.99 -42.39
N GLU A 142 -2.38 -15.29 -42.60
CA GLU A 142 -3.03 -15.81 -43.80
C GLU A 142 -4.48 -15.33 -43.96
N ALA A 143 -5.21 -15.21 -42.85
CA ALA A 143 -6.58 -14.68 -42.86
C ALA A 143 -6.61 -13.17 -43.11
N ILE A 144 -5.58 -12.44 -42.65
CA ILE A 144 -5.38 -11.02 -42.99
C ILE A 144 -5.10 -10.87 -44.49
N GLU A 145 -4.16 -11.65 -45.03
CA GLU A 145 -3.77 -11.60 -46.45
C GLU A 145 -4.90 -12.03 -47.39
N GLY A 146 -5.72 -13.01 -46.97
CA GLY A 146 -6.86 -13.51 -47.73
C GLY A 146 -8.11 -12.63 -47.69
N ASN A 147 -8.16 -11.60 -46.84
CA ASN A 147 -9.32 -10.73 -46.69
C ASN A 147 -8.96 -9.26 -47.00
N PRO A 148 -9.34 -8.72 -48.17
CA PRO A 148 -9.00 -7.36 -48.59
C PRO A 148 -9.44 -6.27 -47.60
N GLU A 149 -10.60 -6.43 -46.96
CA GLU A 149 -11.14 -5.46 -46.00
C GLU A 149 -10.29 -5.39 -44.72
N ILE A 150 -9.83 -6.54 -44.22
CA ILE A 150 -8.91 -6.60 -43.06
C ILE A 150 -7.52 -6.09 -43.44
N ALA A 151 -7.02 -6.43 -44.63
CA ALA A 151 -5.74 -5.93 -45.12
C ALA A 151 -5.74 -4.39 -45.24
N GLU A 152 -6.84 -3.79 -45.69
CA GLU A 152 -7.01 -2.33 -45.71
C GLU A 152 -6.97 -1.72 -44.31
N LEU A 153 -7.55 -2.36 -43.29
CA LEU A 153 -7.47 -1.90 -41.90
C LEU A 153 -6.04 -1.99 -41.34
N VAL A 154 -5.29 -3.05 -41.65
CA VAL A 154 -3.87 -3.16 -41.29
C VAL A 154 -3.06 -2.04 -41.94
N LEU A 155 -3.31 -1.74 -43.22
CA LEU A 155 -2.65 -0.64 -43.94
C LEU A 155 -3.03 0.74 -43.39
N LYS A 156 -4.29 0.93 -42.99
CA LYS A 156 -4.77 2.17 -42.36
C LYS A 156 -3.97 2.48 -41.10
N GLY A 157 -3.79 1.48 -40.25
CA GLY A 157 -2.86 1.41 -39.13
C GLY A 157 -2.99 2.42 -37.97
N ARG A 158 -3.70 3.55 -38.15
CA ARG A 158 -4.01 4.57 -37.12
C ARG A 158 -5.33 5.27 -37.45
N LEU A 159 -5.83 6.05 -36.49
CA LEU A 159 -7.04 6.88 -36.65
C LEU A 159 -8.26 6.03 -37.03
N PHE A 160 -8.42 4.91 -36.34
CA PHE A 160 -9.57 4.05 -36.56
C PHE A 160 -10.88 4.72 -36.13
N SER A 161 -11.95 4.38 -36.83
CA SER A 161 -13.33 4.78 -36.54
C SER A 161 -14.02 3.69 -35.72
N GLU A 162 -15.11 4.03 -35.03
CA GLU A 162 -15.93 3.04 -34.32
C GLU A 162 -16.48 1.94 -35.26
N ALA A 163 -16.67 2.27 -36.54
CA ALA A 163 -17.15 1.32 -37.54
C ALA A 163 -16.08 0.29 -37.94
N ASP A 164 -14.80 0.53 -37.63
CA ASP A 164 -13.69 -0.35 -38.05
C ASP A 164 -13.58 -1.61 -37.18
N VAL A 165 -14.26 -1.66 -36.03
CA VAL A 165 -14.25 -2.82 -35.12
C VAL A 165 -15.05 -4.00 -35.69
N GLU A 166 -16.20 -3.73 -36.29
CA GLU A 166 -17.14 -4.77 -36.71
C GLU A 166 -16.59 -5.70 -37.81
N PRO A 167 -15.87 -5.22 -38.84
CA PRO A 167 -15.20 -6.10 -39.80
C PRO A 167 -14.21 -7.07 -39.13
N VAL A 168 -13.43 -6.58 -38.15
CA VAL A 168 -12.46 -7.40 -37.41
C VAL A 168 -13.16 -8.50 -36.62
N LEU A 169 -14.20 -8.15 -35.85
CA LEU A 169 -14.97 -9.12 -35.08
C LEU A 169 -15.67 -10.14 -36.00
N ARG A 170 -16.25 -9.69 -37.12
CA ARG A 170 -16.88 -10.57 -38.11
C ARG A 170 -15.93 -11.65 -38.60
N VAL A 171 -14.71 -11.29 -39.00
CA VAL A 171 -13.70 -12.26 -39.47
C VAL A 171 -13.29 -13.23 -38.37
N GLN A 172 -13.12 -12.76 -37.13
CA GLN A 172 -12.85 -13.66 -36.00
C GLN A 172 -13.96 -14.72 -35.82
N PHE A 173 -15.24 -14.32 -35.93
CA PHE A 173 -16.37 -15.26 -35.85
C PHE A 173 -16.47 -16.19 -37.06
N GLU A 174 -16.13 -15.72 -38.25
CA GLU A 174 -16.06 -16.57 -39.46
C GLU A 174 -15.02 -17.68 -39.27
N LEU A 175 -13.82 -17.33 -38.77
CA LEU A 175 -12.77 -18.30 -38.45
C LEU A 175 -13.17 -19.26 -37.32
N LEU A 176 -13.88 -18.76 -36.29
CA LEU A 176 -14.38 -19.61 -35.21
C LEU A 176 -15.26 -20.77 -35.72
N ARG A 177 -16.15 -20.45 -36.68
CA ARG A 177 -17.09 -21.41 -37.28
C ARG A 177 -16.40 -22.51 -38.09
N THR A 178 -15.17 -22.29 -38.53
CA THR A 178 -14.42 -23.28 -39.34
C THR A 178 -13.54 -24.20 -38.52
N VAL A 179 -13.24 -23.89 -37.25
CA VAL A 179 -12.33 -24.68 -36.39
C VAL A 179 -12.76 -26.15 -36.29
N LEU A 180 -13.90 -26.44 -35.66
CA LEU A 180 -14.34 -27.83 -35.42
C LEU A 180 -14.62 -28.61 -36.73
N PRO A 181 -15.27 -28.01 -37.75
CA PRO A 181 -15.42 -28.67 -39.05
C PRO A 181 -14.09 -29.07 -39.68
N LYS A 182 -13.05 -28.23 -39.59
CA LYS A 182 -11.74 -28.54 -40.18
C LYS A 182 -11.09 -29.77 -39.54
N TYR A 183 -11.13 -29.89 -38.22
CA TYR A 183 -10.64 -31.10 -37.54
C TYR A 183 -11.42 -32.36 -37.95
N ARG A 184 -12.75 -32.26 -38.06
CA ARG A 184 -13.61 -33.38 -38.49
C ARG A 184 -13.27 -33.83 -39.90
N GLU A 185 -13.09 -32.88 -40.83
CA GLU A 185 -12.69 -33.16 -42.21
C GLU A 185 -11.38 -33.95 -42.28
N LEU A 186 -10.36 -33.53 -41.52
CA LEU A 186 -9.06 -34.22 -41.47
C LEU A 186 -9.16 -35.63 -40.88
N GLN A 187 -10.01 -35.82 -39.87
CA GLN A 187 -10.28 -37.12 -39.27
C GLN A 187 -11.00 -38.07 -40.24
N GLU A 188 -11.95 -37.54 -41.02
CA GLU A 188 -12.72 -38.32 -42.00
C GLU A 188 -11.83 -38.83 -43.14
N ARG A 189 -10.91 -37.99 -43.64
CA ARG A 189 -9.94 -38.39 -44.67
C ARG A 189 -8.74 -39.19 -44.15
N GLY A 190 -8.67 -39.44 -42.84
CA GLY A 190 -7.63 -40.27 -42.21
C GLY A 190 -6.24 -39.61 -42.13
N GLN A 191 -6.18 -38.28 -42.29
CA GLN A 191 -4.93 -37.54 -42.20
C GLN A 191 -4.62 -37.10 -40.76
N ALA A 192 -5.67 -36.85 -39.96
CA ALA A 192 -5.52 -36.53 -38.54
C ALA A 192 -6.15 -37.60 -37.64
N GLU A 193 -5.45 -37.93 -36.55
CA GLU A 193 -6.06 -38.61 -35.40
C GLU A 193 -6.47 -37.56 -34.36
N LEU A 194 -7.76 -37.53 -34.00
CA LEU A 194 -8.24 -36.69 -32.92
C LEU A 194 -8.31 -37.51 -31.63
N ILE A 195 -7.65 -37.01 -30.58
CA ILE A 195 -7.67 -37.57 -29.23
C ILE A 195 -8.34 -36.60 -28.26
N THR A 196 -8.40 -36.98 -26.99
CA THR A 196 -9.04 -36.16 -25.96
C THR A 196 -8.23 -36.12 -24.67
N SER A 197 -8.72 -35.30 -23.75
CA SER A 197 -8.32 -35.16 -22.35
C SER A 197 -9.56 -35.30 -21.46
N PRO A 198 -9.41 -35.40 -20.14
CA PRO A 198 -10.54 -35.30 -19.21
C PRO A 198 -11.21 -33.93 -19.32
N TYR A 199 -12.51 -33.87 -19.02
CA TYR A 199 -13.41 -32.81 -19.53
C TYR A 199 -12.97 -31.37 -19.22
N TYR A 200 -12.74 -31.04 -17.95
CA TYR A 200 -12.28 -29.72 -17.50
C TYR A 200 -10.76 -29.63 -17.31
N HIS A 201 -10.00 -30.52 -17.95
CA HIS A 201 -8.53 -30.54 -17.89
C HIS A 201 -7.89 -30.66 -16.48
N PRO A 202 -8.37 -31.52 -15.55
CA PRO A 202 -7.71 -31.74 -14.26
C PRO A 202 -6.42 -32.59 -14.35
N ILE A 203 -5.50 -32.39 -13.41
CA ILE A 203 -4.37 -33.32 -13.17
C ILE A 203 -4.91 -34.59 -12.49
N LEU A 204 -5.35 -35.57 -13.28
CA LEU A 204 -6.04 -36.77 -12.78
C LEU A 204 -5.34 -37.49 -11.61
N PRO A 205 -4.00 -37.66 -11.60
CA PRO A 205 -3.34 -38.29 -10.45
C PRO A 205 -3.65 -37.60 -9.12
N LEU A 206 -3.76 -36.26 -9.12
CA LEU A 206 -4.02 -35.46 -7.91
C LEU A 206 -5.50 -35.46 -7.52
N ILE A 207 -6.42 -35.58 -8.48
CA ILE A 207 -7.87 -35.73 -8.20
C ILE A 207 -8.15 -37.08 -7.55
N GLN A 208 -7.51 -38.13 -8.05
CA GLN A 208 -7.70 -39.48 -7.55
C GLN A 208 -7.19 -39.65 -6.11
N ASP A 209 -5.97 -39.19 -5.85
CA ASP A 209 -5.38 -39.13 -4.50
C ASP A 209 -4.28 -38.07 -4.49
N LEU A 210 -4.55 -36.93 -3.85
CA LEU A 210 -3.59 -35.83 -3.74
C LEU A 210 -2.27 -36.26 -3.05
N GLY A 211 -2.33 -37.29 -2.18
CA GLY A 211 -1.18 -37.88 -1.50
C GLY A 211 -0.10 -38.43 -2.44
N ILE A 212 -0.45 -38.77 -3.70
CA ILE A 212 0.47 -39.32 -4.69
C ILE A 212 1.66 -38.40 -4.97
N ALA A 213 1.51 -37.08 -4.75
CA ALA A 213 2.58 -36.11 -4.93
C ALA A 213 3.83 -36.39 -4.09
N ARG A 214 3.66 -36.97 -2.89
CA ARG A 214 4.79 -37.36 -2.03
C ARG A 214 5.61 -38.52 -2.57
N VAL A 215 5.08 -39.33 -3.49
CA VAL A 215 5.85 -40.41 -4.12
C VAL A 215 6.92 -39.83 -5.05
N ALA A 216 6.61 -38.72 -5.75
CA ALA A 216 7.56 -38.03 -6.61
C ALA A 216 8.49 -37.09 -5.80
N ARG A 217 7.95 -36.41 -4.79
CA ARG A 217 8.67 -35.46 -3.93
C ARG A 217 8.27 -35.63 -2.45
N PRO A 218 9.00 -36.44 -1.68
CA PRO A 218 8.66 -36.73 -0.27
C PRO A 218 8.66 -35.52 0.67
N ASP A 219 9.35 -34.45 0.28
CA ASP A 219 9.55 -33.21 1.06
C ASP A 219 8.42 -32.17 0.89
N LEU A 220 7.40 -32.43 0.07
CA LEU A 220 6.29 -31.50 -0.16
C LEU A 220 5.43 -31.28 1.09
N LYS A 221 5.13 -30.01 1.37
CA LYS A 221 4.14 -29.61 2.38
C LYS A 221 2.75 -29.86 1.81
N MET A 222 1.97 -30.70 2.48
CA MET A 222 0.61 -31.05 2.02
C MET A 222 -0.45 -30.18 2.69
N PRO A 223 -1.64 -30.03 2.07
CA PRO A 223 -2.81 -29.41 2.70
C PRO A 223 -3.28 -30.17 3.95
N HIS A 224 -4.16 -29.53 4.72
CA HIS A 224 -4.73 -30.11 5.93
C HIS A 224 -5.69 -31.26 5.61
N ALA A 225 -6.57 -31.05 4.63
CA ALA A 225 -7.43 -32.05 4.04
C ALA A 225 -6.78 -32.62 2.78
N ILE A 226 -6.55 -33.94 2.75
CA ILE A 226 -6.06 -34.61 1.56
C ILE A 226 -7.26 -34.91 0.65
N PHE A 227 -7.32 -34.26 -0.51
CA PHE A 227 -8.37 -34.48 -1.50
C PHE A 227 -8.28 -35.90 -2.08
N THR A 228 -9.35 -36.68 -1.96
CA THR A 228 -9.42 -38.08 -2.44
C THR A 228 -10.79 -38.38 -3.06
N HIS A 229 -10.98 -38.09 -4.35
CA HIS A 229 -12.24 -38.32 -5.06
C HIS A 229 -11.98 -39.02 -6.40
N ALA A 230 -11.71 -40.33 -6.35
CA ALA A 230 -11.41 -41.15 -7.53
C ALA A 230 -12.60 -41.27 -8.51
N ASP A 231 -13.82 -41.14 -8.01
CA ASP A 231 -15.06 -41.08 -8.79
C ASP A 231 -15.11 -39.82 -9.67
N ASP A 232 -14.67 -38.67 -9.17
CA ASP A 232 -14.57 -37.44 -9.96
C ASP A 232 -13.54 -37.59 -11.11
N ALA A 233 -12.40 -38.25 -10.85
CA ALA A 233 -11.41 -38.56 -11.89
C ALA A 233 -11.99 -39.46 -13.00
N ALA A 234 -12.77 -40.48 -12.63
CA ALA A 234 -13.48 -41.34 -13.58
C ALA A 234 -14.56 -40.58 -14.36
N GLU A 235 -15.29 -39.70 -13.68
CA GLU A 235 -16.36 -38.90 -14.29
C GLU A 235 -15.80 -37.88 -15.30
N GLN A 236 -14.72 -37.16 -14.96
CA GLN A 236 -14.03 -36.25 -15.87
C GLN A 236 -13.58 -36.95 -17.15
N LEU A 237 -13.05 -38.17 -17.04
CA LEU A 237 -12.65 -38.96 -18.19
C LEU A 237 -13.87 -39.42 -19.00
N ARG A 238 -14.91 -39.95 -18.34
CA ARG A 238 -16.15 -40.38 -19.00
C ARG A 238 -16.80 -39.25 -19.80
N LEU A 239 -16.96 -38.07 -19.18
CA LEU A 239 -17.52 -36.88 -19.81
C LEU A 239 -16.68 -36.43 -21.01
N GLY A 240 -15.34 -36.45 -20.89
CA GLY A 240 -14.45 -36.09 -22.00
C GLY A 240 -14.62 -37.02 -23.21
N LEU A 241 -14.68 -38.33 -22.98
CA LEU A 241 -14.91 -39.32 -24.04
C LEU A 241 -16.28 -39.17 -24.72
N GLU A 242 -17.31 -38.83 -23.94
CA GLU A 242 -18.66 -38.59 -24.47
C GLU A 242 -18.75 -37.32 -25.29
N ALA A 243 -18.14 -36.23 -24.81
CA ALA A 243 -18.07 -34.96 -25.52
C ALA A 243 -17.31 -35.10 -26.84
N HIS A 244 -16.17 -35.79 -26.84
CA HIS A 244 -15.42 -36.07 -28.07
C HIS A 244 -16.29 -36.84 -29.07
N ARG A 245 -17.02 -37.88 -28.63
CA ARG A 245 -17.94 -38.62 -29.51
C ARG A 245 -19.07 -37.74 -30.05
N ARG A 246 -19.62 -36.85 -29.23
CA ARG A 246 -20.70 -35.94 -29.63
C ARG A 246 -20.25 -35.00 -30.75
N HIS A 247 -19.05 -34.43 -30.61
CA HIS A 247 -18.55 -33.40 -31.52
C HIS A 247 -17.82 -33.94 -32.76
N PHE A 248 -17.21 -35.12 -32.69
CA PHE A 248 -16.45 -35.69 -33.80
C PHE A 248 -17.01 -37.02 -34.34
N GLY A 249 -18.10 -37.53 -33.77
CA GLY A 249 -18.81 -38.72 -34.25
C GLY A 249 -18.11 -40.06 -34.02
N ARG A 250 -16.88 -40.07 -33.48
CA ARG A 250 -16.09 -41.27 -33.17
C ARG A 250 -15.63 -41.25 -31.71
N ARG A 251 -15.37 -42.40 -31.11
CA ARG A 251 -14.70 -42.47 -29.79
C ARG A 251 -13.19 -42.28 -30.01
N PRO A 252 -12.49 -41.48 -29.18
CA PRO A 252 -11.04 -41.33 -29.31
C PRO A 252 -10.34 -42.64 -28.92
N ARG A 253 -9.22 -42.95 -29.58
CA ARG A 253 -8.37 -44.11 -29.27
C ARG A 253 -7.25 -43.78 -28.29
N GLY A 254 -6.75 -42.53 -28.35
CA GLY A 254 -5.69 -42.03 -27.48
C GLY A 254 -6.19 -41.07 -26.41
N LEU A 255 -5.39 -40.92 -25.35
CA LEU A 255 -5.59 -39.94 -24.28
C LEU A 255 -4.32 -39.10 -24.10
N TRP A 256 -4.47 -37.79 -24.17
CA TRP A 256 -3.49 -36.84 -23.66
C TRP A 256 -3.93 -36.44 -22.25
N PRO A 257 -3.31 -36.96 -21.19
CA PRO A 257 -3.56 -36.45 -19.85
C PRO A 257 -3.01 -35.03 -19.74
N PRO A 258 -3.72 -34.08 -19.10
CA PRO A 258 -3.23 -32.73 -18.83
C PRO A 258 -1.77 -32.75 -18.36
N GLU A 259 -0.92 -31.97 -19.02
CA GLU A 259 0.51 -31.86 -18.67
C GLU A 259 1.30 -33.18 -18.78
N ALA A 260 0.80 -34.11 -19.60
CA ALA A 260 1.30 -35.47 -19.73
C ALA A 260 1.35 -36.23 -18.38
N ALA A 261 0.50 -35.82 -17.42
CA ALA A 261 0.51 -36.29 -16.04
C ALA A 261 -0.07 -37.70 -15.90
N VAL A 262 0.74 -38.62 -15.38
CA VAL A 262 0.36 -40.02 -15.22
C VAL A 262 0.67 -40.56 -13.83
N SER A 263 -0.07 -41.60 -13.45
CA SER A 263 0.20 -42.50 -12.34
C SER A 263 -0.30 -43.89 -12.75
N GLU A 264 0.07 -44.94 -12.02
CA GLU A 264 -0.42 -46.29 -12.32
C GLU A 264 -1.95 -46.37 -12.32
N ASP A 265 -2.59 -45.71 -11.37
CA ASP A 265 -4.04 -45.78 -11.24
C ASP A 265 -4.77 -45.05 -12.36
N VAL A 266 -4.24 -43.92 -12.82
CA VAL A 266 -4.77 -43.21 -13.99
C VAL A 266 -4.61 -44.03 -15.27
N VAL A 267 -3.51 -44.78 -15.41
CA VAL A 267 -3.34 -45.70 -16.55
C VAL A 267 -4.30 -46.87 -16.48
N ARG A 268 -4.57 -47.43 -15.29
CA ARG A 268 -5.62 -48.44 -15.08
C ARG A 268 -7.00 -47.88 -15.43
N LEU A 269 -7.32 -46.67 -14.97
CA LEU A 269 -8.58 -45.98 -15.27
C LEU A 269 -8.77 -45.79 -16.79
N ALA A 270 -7.73 -45.34 -17.51
CA ALA A 270 -7.78 -45.21 -18.96
C ALA A 270 -8.03 -46.55 -19.67
N ALA A 271 -7.39 -47.63 -19.20
CA ALA A 271 -7.59 -48.98 -19.72
C ALA A 271 -9.03 -49.48 -19.47
N ASP A 272 -9.62 -49.18 -18.31
CA ASP A 272 -11.00 -49.55 -17.96
C ASP A 272 -12.02 -48.85 -18.86
N HIS A 273 -11.69 -47.63 -19.32
CA HIS A 273 -12.44 -46.93 -20.37
C HIS A 273 -12.08 -47.34 -21.81
N ARG A 274 -11.32 -48.42 -22.00
CA ARG A 274 -10.94 -49.00 -23.30
C ARG A 274 -10.22 -48.03 -24.24
N LEU A 275 -9.38 -47.15 -23.69
CA LEU A 275 -8.43 -46.40 -24.49
C LEU A 275 -7.30 -47.33 -24.96
N GLU A 276 -6.83 -47.14 -26.18
CA GLU A 276 -5.81 -47.99 -26.80
C GLU A 276 -4.40 -47.52 -26.44
N TRP A 277 -4.22 -46.20 -26.25
CA TRP A 277 -2.94 -45.63 -25.87
C TRP A 277 -3.04 -44.31 -25.07
N MET A 278 -1.96 -43.98 -24.37
CA MET A 278 -1.82 -42.75 -23.58
C MET A 278 -0.39 -42.18 -23.70
N LEU A 279 -0.28 -40.84 -23.68
CA LEU A 279 1.00 -40.11 -23.78
C LEU A 279 1.56 -39.73 -22.39
N SER A 280 2.89 -39.82 -22.23
CA SER A 280 3.62 -39.16 -21.13
C SER A 280 5.02 -38.70 -21.57
N ASP A 281 5.90 -38.37 -20.62
CA ASP A 281 7.20 -37.74 -20.85
C ASP A 281 8.41 -38.68 -20.64
N GLU A 282 9.51 -38.42 -21.37
CA GLU A 282 10.79 -39.11 -21.23
C GLU A 282 11.28 -39.21 -19.79
N GLY A 283 11.12 -38.16 -18.97
CA GLY A 283 11.52 -38.14 -17.58
C GLY A 283 10.73 -39.12 -16.71
N VAL A 284 9.42 -39.25 -16.99
CA VAL A 284 8.55 -40.23 -16.32
C VAL A 284 8.95 -41.66 -16.70
N LEU A 285 9.21 -41.92 -17.99
CA LEU A 285 9.70 -43.22 -18.44
C LEU A 285 11.06 -43.56 -17.81
N SER A 286 12.01 -42.62 -17.85
CA SER A 286 13.36 -42.80 -17.32
C SER A 286 13.35 -43.22 -15.84
N ARG A 287 12.44 -42.66 -15.03
CA ARG A 287 12.25 -43.03 -13.61
C ARG A 287 11.42 -44.30 -13.40
N SER A 288 10.70 -44.75 -14.42
CA SER A 288 9.91 -46.00 -14.40
C SER A 288 10.76 -47.22 -14.78
N LEU A 289 11.85 -47.02 -15.53
CA LEU A 289 12.77 -48.07 -15.94
C LEU A 289 13.79 -48.42 -14.85
N LYS A 290 14.31 -49.67 -14.91
CA LYS A 290 15.42 -50.11 -14.03
C LYS A 290 16.75 -49.43 -14.39
N SER A 291 16.91 -49.09 -15.66
CA SER A 291 18.06 -48.36 -16.19
C SER A 291 17.51 -47.08 -16.81
N PRO A 292 17.89 -45.90 -16.31
CA PRO A 292 17.35 -44.64 -16.80
C PRO A 292 17.81 -44.37 -18.24
N ILE A 293 17.00 -43.60 -18.96
CA ILE A 293 17.34 -43.13 -20.30
C ILE A 293 18.55 -42.19 -20.18
N SER A 294 19.55 -42.41 -21.02
CA SER A 294 20.77 -41.59 -21.08
C SER A 294 21.06 -41.15 -22.50
N ARG A 295 21.70 -39.99 -22.64
CA ARG A 295 22.08 -39.38 -23.91
C ARG A 295 23.61 -39.21 -23.98
N ASP A 296 24.17 -39.31 -25.18
CA ASP A 296 25.60 -39.10 -25.42
C ASP A 296 25.97 -37.60 -25.52
N THR A 297 27.24 -37.29 -25.81
CA THR A 297 27.75 -35.92 -25.94
C THR A 297 27.14 -35.14 -27.10
N GLN A 298 26.49 -35.82 -28.05
CA GLN A 298 25.75 -35.20 -29.16
C GLN A 298 24.25 -35.08 -28.86
N GLY A 299 23.82 -35.43 -27.64
CA GLY A 299 22.43 -35.38 -27.20
C GLY A 299 21.56 -36.54 -27.70
N GLN A 300 22.15 -37.56 -28.32
CA GLN A 300 21.41 -38.71 -28.86
C GLN A 300 21.22 -39.80 -27.80
N VAL A 301 20.03 -40.43 -27.77
CA VAL A 301 19.71 -41.50 -26.81
C VAL A 301 20.60 -42.72 -27.05
N THR A 302 21.33 -43.17 -26.03
CA THR A 302 22.31 -44.27 -26.15
C THR A 302 21.64 -45.62 -26.41
N GLN A 303 20.47 -45.86 -25.83
CA GLN A 303 19.60 -47.04 -26.03
C GLN A 303 18.27 -46.59 -26.65
N ALA A 304 18.32 -46.21 -27.92
CA ALA A 304 17.21 -45.58 -28.64
C ALA A 304 15.90 -46.40 -28.59
N GLU A 305 16.01 -47.73 -28.58
CA GLU A 305 14.88 -48.66 -28.47
C GLU A 305 14.12 -48.59 -27.14
N GLN A 306 14.67 -47.90 -26.12
CA GLN A 306 13.96 -47.65 -24.87
C GLN A 306 12.99 -46.49 -24.96
N LEU A 307 13.31 -45.40 -25.68
CA LEU A 307 12.44 -44.23 -25.76
C LEU A 307 11.46 -44.34 -26.92
N TYR A 308 11.92 -44.77 -28.09
CA TYR A 308 11.14 -44.72 -29.33
C TYR A 308 10.31 -45.97 -29.61
N ALA A 309 9.87 -46.66 -28.55
CA ALA A 309 9.04 -47.86 -28.63
C ALA A 309 7.79 -47.74 -27.73
N PRO A 310 6.61 -48.18 -28.18
CA PRO A 310 5.44 -48.26 -27.31
C PRO A 310 5.62 -49.30 -26.20
N TYR A 311 5.18 -48.97 -24.99
CA TYR A 311 5.16 -49.87 -23.84
C TYR A 311 3.75 -50.37 -23.56
N ARG A 312 3.58 -51.65 -23.24
CA ARG A 312 2.32 -52.20 -22.75
C ARG A 312 2.26 -52.10 -21.23
N PHE A 313 1.11 -51.68 -20.72
CA PHE A 313 0.79 -51.74 -19.30
C PHE A 313 -0.48 -52.56 -19.10
N GLN A 314 -0.44 -53.48 -18.13
CA GLN A 314 -1.57 -54.34 -17.82
C GLN A 314 -2.51 -53.64 -16.82
N GLY A 315 -3.66 -53.17 -17.31
CA GLY A 315 -4.75 -52.68 -16.48
C GLY A 315 -5.69 -53.81 -16.02
N ASN A 316 -6.89 -53.45 -15.55
CA ASN A 316 -7.92 -54.45 -15.20
C ASN A 316 -8.61 -55.02 -16.45
N GLY A 317 -8.54 -54.30 -17.59
CA GLY A 317 -9.03 -54.72 -18.91
C GLY A 317 -7.93 -55.14 -19.89
N PRO A 318 -8.18 -54.99 -21.22
CA PRO A 318 -7.15 -55.13 -22.24
C PRO A 318 -5.93 -54.22 -21.94
N PRO A 319 -4.71 -54.63 -22.30
CA PRO A 319 -3.52 -53.82 -22.07
C PRO A 319 -3.59 -52.52 -22.87
N ILE A 320 -3.21 -51.42 -22.23
CA ILE A 320 -3.08 -50.10 -22.87
C ILE A 320 -1.62 -49.86 -23.26
N HIS A 321 -1.41 -49.12 -24.34
CA HIS A 321 -0.08 -48.71 -24.77
C HIS A 321 0.30 -47.35 -24.20
N LEU A 322 1.54 -47.20 -23.76
CA LEU A 322 2.14 -45.96 -23.31
C LEU A 322 3.19 -45.54 -24.33
N VAL A 323 3.06 -44.31 -24.81
CA VAL A 323 4.06 -43.66 -25.66
C VAL A 323 4.63 -42.46 -24.91
N PHE A 324 5.91 -42.19 -25.13
CA PHE A 324 6.61 -41.14 -24.41
C PHE A 324 7.22 -40.17 -25.41
N ARG A 325 7.04 -38.87 -25.19
CA ARG A 325 7.64 -37.85 -26.04
C ARG A 325 9.15 -37.81 -25.85
N ASP A 326 9.86 -37.46 -26.92
CA ASP A 326 11.26 -37.02 -26.82
C ASP A 326 11.26 -35.58 -26.26
N ALA A 327 11.69 -35.42 -25.01
CA ALA A 327 11.58 -34.15 -24.32
C ALA A 327 12.46 -33.08 -24.98
N PRO A 328 13.75 -33.32 -25.30
CA PRO A 328 14.57 -32.37 -26.05
C PRO A 328 13.99 -31.96 -27.41
N LEU A 329 13.50 -32.90 -28.24
CA LEU A 329 12.93 -32.53 -29.55
C LEU A 329 11.64 -31.72 -29.39
N SER A 330 10.80 -32.09 -28.43
CA SER A 330 9.55 -31.36 -28.14
C SER A 330 9.83 -29.96 -27.59
N ASN A 331 10.81 -29.84 -26.70
CA ASN A 331 11.22 -28.57 -26.11
C ASN A 331 11.97 -27.68 -27.12
N ALA A 332 12.69 -28.26 -28.08
CA ALA A 332 13.33 -27.49 -29.15
C ALA A 332 12.30 -26.70 -29.96
N ILE A 333 11.18 -27.34 -30.35
CA ILE A 333 10.06 -26.64 -30.99
C ILE A 333 9.40 -25.66 -30.00
N GLY A 334 9.14 -26.10 -28.77
CA GLY A 334 8.39 -25.31 -27.78
C GLY A 334 9.11 -24.03 -27.31
N PHE A 335 10.44 -24.04 -27.22
CA PHE A 335 11.19 -23.01 -26.48
C PHE A 335 12.47 -22.52 -27.17
N GLU A 336 13.09 -23.30 -28.07
CA GLU A 336 14.42 -22.97 -28.60
C GLU A 336 14.37 -22.39 -30.03
N TYR A 337 13.74 -23.11 -30.96
CA TYR A 337 13.74 -22.81 -32.39
C TYR A 337 13.04 -21.49 -32.76
N GLN A 338 12.23 -20.92 -31.87
CA GLN A 338 11.69 -19.56 -32.01
C GLN A 338 12.77 -18.49 -32.23
N ASN A 339 14.02 -18.76 -31.82
CA ASN A 339 15.18 -17.86 -31.94
C ASN A 339 16.07 -18.13 -33.16
N ALA A 340 15.74 -19.08 -34.03
CA ALA A 340 16.55 -19.49 -35.18
C ALA A 340 15.84 -19.20 -36.53
N PRO A 341 16.58 -19.09 -37.65
CA PRO A 341 15.98 -19.01 -38.97
C PRO A 341 15.08 -20.23 -39.25
N PRO A 342 13.85 -20.05 -39.77
CA PRO A 342 12.88 -21.13 -39.91
C PRO A 342 13.38 -22.36 -40.68
N ASP A 343 14.14 -22.15 -41.75
CA ASP A 343 14.66 -23.25 -42.57
C ASP A 343 15.80 -24.01 -41.89
N GLU A 344 16.66 -23.32 -41.14
CA GLU A 344 17.74 -23.93 -40.37
C GLU A 344 17.19 -24.74 -39.19
N ALA A 345 16.19 -24.21 -38.48
CA ALA A 345 15.50 -24.92 -37.41
C ALA A 345 14.80 -26.19 -37.90
N ALA A 346 14.11 -26.11 -39.05
CA ALA A 346 13.48 -27.27 -39.67
C ALA A 346 14.51 -28.31 -40.16
N ALA A 347 15.64 -27.87 -40.71
CA ALA A 347 16.74 -28.75 -41.11
C ALA A 347 17.36 -29.47 -39.90
N ASP A 348 17.65 -28.75 -38.81
CA ASP A 348 18.21 -29.33 -37.58
C ASP A 348 17.26 -30.39 -36.98
N LEU A 349 15.95 -30.12 -36.94
CA LEU A 349 14.99 -31.10 -36.45
C LEU A 349 14.95 -32.37 -37.31
N VAL A 350 14.96 -32.23 -38.64
CA VAL A 350 14.99 -33.37 -39.58
C VAL A 350 16.31 -34.15 -39.45
N ASP A 351 17.44 -33.47 -39.28
CA ASP A 351 18.74 -34.12 -39.11
C ASP A 351 18.82 -34.89 -37.78
N ARG A 352 18.21 -34.38 -36.70
CA ARG A 352 18.06 -35.12 -35.45
C ARG A 352 17.19 -36.36 -35.60
N LEU A 353 16.09 -36.27 -36.35
CA LEU A 353 15.23 -37.42 -36.67
C LEU A 353 15.96 -38.47 -37.52
N ARG A 354 16.77 -38.05 -38.50
CA ARG A 354 17.65 -38.96 -39.26
C ARG A 354 18.66 -39.65 -38.36
N ALA A 355 19.27 -38.93 -37.41
CA ALA A 355 20.21 -39.53 -36.47
C ALA A 355 19.53 -40.60 -35.58
N ILE A 356 18.26 -40.41 -35.21
CA ILE A 356 17.46 -41.42 -34.52
C ILE A 356 17.23 -42.64 -35.43
N GLN A 357 16.83 -42.40 -36.69
CA GLN A 357 16.61 -43.46 -37.67
C GLN A 357 17.88 -44.29 -37.93
N GLN A 358 19.07 -43.67 -37.95
CA GLN A 358 20.34 -44.38 -38.16
C GLN A 358 20.69 -45.37 -37.04
N ARG A 359 20.08 -45.21 -35.86
CA ARG A 359 20.20 -46.15 -34.72
C ARG A 359 19.13 -47.22 -34.73
N GLN A 360 18.15 -47.12 -35.62
CA GLN A 360 17.10 -48.12 -35.78
C GLN A 360 17.71 -49.44 -36.27
N GLN A 361 17.24 -50.54 -35.69
CA GLN A 361 17.58 -51.90 -36.11
C GLN A 361 16.42 -52.48 -36.92
N ASP A 362 16.00 -53.73 -36.62
CA ASP A 362 14.98 -54.44 -37.38
C ASP A 362 13.53 -53.97 -37.11
N THR A 363 13.30 -53.25 -36.01
CA THR A 363 11.97 -52.76 -35.60
C THR A 363 11.86 -51.25 -35.83
N PRO A 364 10.80 -50.75 -36.49
CA PRO A 364 10.58 -49.32 -36.65
C PRO A 364 10.49 -48.58 -35.32
N PHE A 365 11.02 -47.36 -35.29
CA PHE A 365 10.93 -46.45 -34.15
C PHE A 365 9.74 -45.49 -34.30
N LEU A 366 9.09 -45.16 -33.18
CA LEU A 366 8.10 -44.08 -33.08
C LEU A 366 8.71 -42.91 -32.30
N ALA A 367 9.21 -41.91 -33.03
CA ALA A 367 9.65 -40.65 -32.43
C ALA A 367 8.43 -39.74 -32.18
N VAL A 368 8.01 -39.63 -30.92
CA VAL A 368 6.89 -38.78 -30.52
C VAL A 368 7.39 -37.38 -30.17
N ILE A 369 6.90 -36.38 -30.88
CA ILE A 369 7.11 -34.97 -30.57
C ILE A 369 5.76 -34.42 -30.11
N ALA A 370 5.67 -34.03 -28.85
CA ALA A 370 4.41 -33.57 -28.26
C ALA A 370 4.66 -32.36 -27.36
N LEU A 371 3.97 -31.28 -27.65
CA LEU A 371 4.07 -30.01 -26.95
C LEU A 371 2.69 -29.34 -26.91
N ASP A 372 2.54 -28.36 -26.03
CA ASP A 372 1.32 -27.56 -25.99
C ASP A 372 1.14 -26.80 -27.31
N GLY A 373 -0.01 -27.03 -27.93
CA GLY A 373 -0.28 -26.68 -29.33
C GLY A 373 -0.50 -25.19 -29.58
N GLU A 374 -0.64 -24.36 -28.56
CA GLU A 374 -0.93 -22.92 -28.69
C GLU A 374 0.20 -22.00 -28.20
N ASN A 375 1.07 -22.47 -27.31
CA ASN A 375 1.90 -21.58 -26.50
C ASN A 375 3.15 -21.02 -27.19
N CYS A 376 3.79 -21.76 -28.08
CA CYS A 376 5.08 -21.32 -28.63
C CYS A 376 4.97 -20.37 -29.85
N TRP A 377 3.87 -20.43 -30.60
CA TRP A 377 3.76 -19.78 -31.92
C TRP A 377 3.81 -18.25 -31.87
N ASP A 378 3.40 -17.66 -30.74
CA ASP A 378 3.44 -16.23 -30.48
C ASP A 378 4.84 -15.61 -30.51
N SER A 379 5.85 -16.44 -30.29
CA SER A 379 7.26 -16.05 -30.31
C SER A 379 7.93 -16.30 -31.67
N TYR A 380 7.34 -17.15 -32.51
CA TYR A 380 7.85 -17.41 -33.85
C TYR A 380 7.54 -16.27 -34.83
N GLU A 381 8.34 -16.19 -35.88
CA GLU A 381 8.06 -15.31 -37.01
C GLU A 381 6.78 -15.74 -37.72
N ALA A 382 5.92 -14.77 -38.06
CA ALA A 382 4.64 -15.01 -38.74
C ALA A 382 3.84 -16.18 -38.14
N ASN A 383 3.73 -16.19 -36.79
CA ASN A 383 3.05 -17.22 -36.01
C ASN A 383 3.56 -18.65 -36.26
N GLY A 384 4.81 -18.84 -36.72
CA GLY A 384 5.41 -20.15 -37.00
C GLY A 384 5.17 -20.70 -38.41
N ASN A 385 4.46 -19.99 -39.30
CA ASN A 385 4.14 -20.50 -40.64
C ASN A 385 5.38 -20.86 -41.46
N PRO A 386 6.43 -20.02 -41.55
CA PRO A 386 7.63 -20.35 -42.32
C PRO A 386 8.33 -21.62 -41.82
N PHE A 387 8.35 -21.83 -40.50
CA PHE A 387 8.98 -23.00 -39.88
C PHE A 387 8.16 -24.26 -40.18
N LEU A 388 6.85 -24.23 -39.98
CA LEU A 388 5.96 -25.38 -40.22
C LEU A 388 5.96 -25.78 -41.71
N HIS A 389 5.92 -24.82 -42.64
CA HIS A 389 6.01 -25.12 -44.07
C HIS A 389 7.34 -25.76 -44.47
N SER A 390 8.47 -25.24 -43.94
CA SER A 390 9.78 -25.85 -44.19
C SER A 390 9.86 -27.25 -43.58
N LEU A 391 9.42 -27.42 -42.33
CA LEU A 391 9.43 -28.70 -41.63
C LEU A 391 8.58 -29.75 -42.36
N TYR A 392 7.32 -29.46 -42.66
CA TYR A 392 6.42 -30.41 -43.33
C TYR A 392 6.91 -30.74 -44.74
N GLY A 393 7.40 -29.73 -45.47
CA GLY A 393 7.98 -29.93 -46.79
C GLY A 393 9.27 -30.76 -46.80
N ARG A 394 10.06 -30.72 -45.73
CA ARG A 394 11.26 -31.55 -45.54
C ARG A 394 10.88 -32.96 -45.13
N LEU A 395 10.03 -33.13 -44.12
CA LEU A 395 9.58 -34.45 -43.64
C LEU A 395 9.00 -35.32 -44.76
N LEU A 396 8.22 -34.75 -45.68
CA LEU A 396 7.66 -35.50 -46.81
C LEU A 396 8.67 -35.84 -47.93
N ARG A 397 9.83 -35.18 -47.96
CA ARG A 397 10.91 -35.48 -48.91
C ARG A 397 11.90 -36.50 -48.37
N GLU A 398 11.86 -36.80 -47.08
CA GLU A 398 12.74 -37.79 -46.45
C GLU A 398 12.21 -39.21 -46.69
N PRO A 399 12.90 -40.05 -47.50
CA PRO A 399 12.42 -41.39 -47.82
C PRO A 399 12.47 -42.36 -46.64
N GLU A 400 13.27 -42.07 -45.62
CA GLU A 400 13.48 -42.91 -44.44
C GLU A 400 12.61 -42.51 -43.25
N LEU A 401 11.90 -41.38 -43.34
CA LEU A 401 11.00 -40.90 -42.30
C LEU A 401 9.56 -40.98 -42.81
N LYS A 402 8.64 -41.40 -41.94
CA LYS A 402 7.22 -41.48 -42.26
C LYS A 402 6.41 -40.83 -41.14
N THR A 403 5.55 -39.89 -41.50
CA THR A 403 4.58 -39.34 -40.55
C THR A 403 3.38 -40.29 -40.45
N VAL A 404 3.00 -40.63 -39.23
CA VAL A 404 1.93 -41.59 -38.92
C VAL A 404 1.13 -41.09 -37.74
N THR A 405 -0.13 -41.52 -37.63
CA THR A 405 -0.86 -41.37 -36.37
C THR A 405 -0.37 -42.42 -35.37
N VAL A 406 -0.47 -42.15 -34.06
CA VAL A 406 0.04 -43.08 -33.03
C VAL A 406 -0.68 -44.43 -33.11
N SER A 407 -1.99 -44.41 -33.32
CA SER A 407 -2.76 -45.66 -33.43
C SER A 407 -2.45 -46.44 -34.71
N GLU A 408 -2.14 -45.77 -35.83
CA GLU A 408 -1.68 -46.48 -37.04
C GLU A 408 -0.35 -47.20 -36.78
N PHE A 409 0.58 -46.54 -36.10
CA PHE A 409 1.86 -47.16 -35.73
C PHE A 409 1.63 -48.35 -34.79
N ILE A 410 0.82 -48.20 -33.74
CA ILE A 410 0.57 -49.28 -32.76
C ILE A 410 -0.16 -50.47 -33.40
N ALA A 411 -1.06 -50.22 -34.37
CA ALA A 411 -1.76 -51.29 -35.08
C ALA A 411 -0.82 -52.15 -35.94
N GLU A 412 0.22 -51.54 -36.52
CA GLU A 412 1.22 -52.24 -37.34
C GLU A 412 2.37 -52.82 -36.48
N PHE A 413 2.80 -52.08 -35.46
CA PHE A 413 3.93 -52.38 -34.57
C PHE A 413 3.51 -52.27 -33.09
N PRO A 414 2.72 -53.24 -32.58
CA PRO A 414 2.24 -53.19 -31.19
C PRO A 414 3.39 -53.29 -30.19
N GLY A 415 3.22 -52.66 -29.03
CA GLY A 415 4.27 -52.59 -28.00
C GLY A 415 4.71 -53.98 -27.55
N GLN A 416 6.01 -54.28 -27.60
CA GLN A 416 6.54 -55.56 -27.12
C GLN A 416 7.09 -55.48 -25.69
N ARG A 417 7.40 -54.27 -25.22
CA ARG A 417 7.94 -54.01 -23.89
C ARG A 417 6.81 -53.85 -22.89
N THR A 418 7.02 -54.29 -21.64
CA THR A 418 6.02 -54.13 -20.57
C THR A 418 6.59 -53.29 -19.45
N LEU A 419 5.79 -52.35 -18.93
CA LEU A 419 6.08 -51.65 -17.68
C LEU A 419 5.31 -52.30 -16.54
N SER A 420 6.01 -52.69 -15.48
CA SER A 420 5.38 -53.23 -14.27
C SER A 420 5.17 -52.17 -13.18
N ARG A 421 5.78 -51.00 -13.34
CA ARG A 421 5.65 -49.84 -12.46
C ARG A 421 5.69 -48.56 -13.28
N ILE A 422 4.94 -47.55 -12.87
CA ILE A 422 4.98 -46.20 -13.47
C ILE A 422 5.31 -45.18 -12.37
N HIS A 423 6.32 -44.35 -12.61
CA HIS A 423 6.62 -43.21 -11.74
C HIS A 423 5.53 -42.15 -11.87
N PRO A 424 4.88 -41.70 -10.79
CA PRO A 424 3.88 -40.66 -10.89
C PRO A 424 4.55 -39.31 -11.17
N GLY A 425 4.09 -38.59 -12.17
CA GLY A 425 4.63 -37.27 -12.52
C GLY A 425 4.03 -36.69 -13.80
N SER A 426 4.34 -35.42 -14.05
CA SER A 426 4.02 -34.70 -15.29
C SER A 426 5.24 -34.55 -16.21
N TRP A 427 5.07 -33.96 -17.37
CA TRP A 427 6.20 -33.58 -18.23
C TRP A 427 7.11 -32.49 -17.65
N ILE A 428 6.70 -31.84 -16.55
CA ILE A 428 7.50 -30.85 -15.82
C ILE A 428 8.21 -31.59 -14.69
N ASN A 429 9.54 -31.65 -14.77
CA ASN A 429 10.43 -32.23 -13.75
C ASN A 429 10.15 -33.70 -13.36
N ALA A 430 9.25 -34.39 -14.07
CA ALA A 430 8.70 -35.69 -13.69
C ALA A 430 8.14 -35.69 -12.24
N ASN A 431 7.41 -34.64 -11.85
CA ASN A 431 6.74 -34.51 -10.56
C ASN A 431 5.44 -33.67 -10.65
N PHE A 432 4.88 -33.25 -9.50
CA PHE A 432 3.66 -32.42 -9.41
C PHE A 432 3.81 -31.12 -8.59
N ASP A 433 5.04 -30.68 -8.31
CA ASP A 433 5.27 -29.50 -7.43
C ASP A 433 4.72 -28.18 -7.99
N THR A 434 4.35 -28.18 -9.27
CA THR A 434 3.69 -27.07 -9.95
C THR A 434 2.23 -26.86 -9.49
N TRP A 435 1.52 -27.88 -9.01
CA TRP A 435 0.09 -27.78 -8.62
C TRP A 435 -0.19 -28.05 -7.13
N VAL A 436 0.83 -28.42 -6.36
CA VAL A 436 0.71 -28.72 -4.92
C VAL A 436 2.03 -28.46 -4.20
N GLY A 437 1.97 -27.99 -2.94
CA GLY A 437 3.14 -27.80 -2.09
C GLY A 437 3.36 -26.38 -1.57
N ASP A 438 2.92 -25.38 -2.33
CA ASP A 438 2.88 -23.99 -1.89
C ASP A 438 1.67 -23.73 -0.98
N ALA A 439 1.73 -22.65 -0.19
CA ALA A 439 0.69 -22.34 0.80
C ALA A 439 -0.66 -22.06 0.13
N GLU A 440 -0.65 -21.32 -0.97
CA GLU A 440 -1.82 -20.97 -1.77
C GLU A 440 -2.46 -22.20 -2.41
N HIS A 441 -1.64 -23.11 -2.97
CA HIS A 441 -2.12 -24.41 -3.46
C HIS A 441 -2.84 -25.18 -2.37
N ASN A 442 -2.23 -25.26 -1.19
CA ASN A 442 -2.76 -26.05 -0.10
C ASN A 442 -4.09 -25.50 0.42
N VAL A 443 -4.23 -24.17 0.52
CA VAL A 443 -5.53 -23.54 0.86
C VAL A 443 -6.58 -23.82 -0.20
N ALA A 444 -6.25 -23.72 -1.49
CA ALA A 444 -7.18 -24.03 -2.57
C ALA A 444 -7.65 -25.49 -2.51
N TRP A 445 -6.74 -26.44 -2.26
CA TRP A 445 -7.07 -27.85 -2.06
C TRP A 445 -7.95 -28.08 -0.83
N ASP A 446 -7.69 -27.41 0.29
CA ASP A 446 -8.50 -27.50 1.51
C ASP A 446 -9.94 -27.04 1.25
N LEU A 447 -10.12 -25.90 0.56
CA LEU A 447 -11.45 -25.36 0.23
C LEU A 447 -12.21 -26.25 -0.76
N LEU A 448 -11.52 -26.77 -1.77
CA LEU A 448 -12.11 -27.70 -2.74
C LEU A 448 -12.52 -29.02 -2.06
N ALA A 449 -11.68 -29.57 -1.18
CA ALA A 449 -12.00 -30.76 -0.41
C ALA A 449 -13.25 -30.54 0.46
N GLN A 450 -13.30 -29.43 1.21
CA GLN A 450 -14.44 -29.10 2.05
C GLN A 450 -15.75 -28.97 1.25
N ALA A 451 -15.73 -28.26 0.12
CA ALA A 451 -16.90 -28.09 -0.73
C ALA A 451 -17.37 -29.41 -1.36
N ARG A 452 -16.43 -30.26 -1.78
CA ARG A 452 -16.75 -31.55 -2.40
C ARG A 452 -17.27 -32.57 -1.37
N ASP A 453 -16.69 -32.59 -0.17
CA ASP A 453 -17.15 -33.44 0.92
C ASP A 453 -18.57 -33.05 1.36
N PHE A 454 -18.85 -31.75 1.47
CA PHE A 454 -20.21 -31.25 1.69
C PHE A 454 -21.19 -31.72 0.61
N LEU A 455 -20.80 -31.66 -0.66
CA LEU A 455 -21.63 -32.18 -1.75
C LEU A 455 -21.87 -33.68 -1.62
N SER A 456 -20.84 -34.47 -1.28
CA SER A 456 -20.97 -35.92 -1.07
C SER A 456 -21.98 -36.28 0.03
N GLU A 457 -21.99 -35.53 1.14
CA GLU A 457 -22.98 -35.72 2.21
C GLU A 457 -24.42 -35.46 1.71
N ARG A 458 -24.62 -34.45 0.86
CA ARG A 458 -25.93 -34.09 0.29
C ARG A 458 -26.42 -35.11 -0.73
N GLU A 459 -25.51 -35.62 -1.55
CA GLU A 459 -25.82 -36.69 -2.51
C GLU A 459 -26.29 -37.96 -1.80
N GLN A 460 -25.73 -38.28 -0.62
CA GLN A 460 -26.19 -39.39 0.21
C GLN A 460 -27.54 -39.13 0.89
N ALA A 461 -27.88 -37.87 1.17
CA ALA A 461 -29.12 -37.46 1.82
C ALA A 461 -30.36 -37.39 0.90
N ALA A 462 -30.19 -37.67 -0.40
CA ALA A 462 -31.26 -37.69 -1.43
C ALA A 462 -31.99 -36.33 -1.64
N ASP A 463 -31.22 -35.24 -1.72
CA ASP A 463 -31.71 -33.91 -2.14
C ASP A 463 -32.12 -33.87 -3.64
N ASP A 464 -32.75 -32.77 -4.09
CA ASP A 464 -33.27 -32.55 -5.44
C ASP A 464 -32.24 -32.82 -6.56
N HIS A 465 -32.54 -33.76 -7.46
CA HIS A 465 -31.65 -34.26 -8.51
C HIS A 465 -31.11 -33.17 -9.46
N GLU A 466 -31.88 -32.12 -9.74
CA GLU A 466 -31.46 -31.06 -10.68
C GLU A 466 -30.43 -30.11 -10.03
N GLN A 467 -30.63 -29.77 -8.75
CA GLN A 467 -29.70 -28.92 -7.98
C GLN A 467 -28.36 -29.64 -7.73
N LEU A 468 -28.41 -30.94 -7.44
CA LEU A 468 -27.22 -31.78 -7.28
C LEU A 468 -26.40 -31.89 -8.58
N ALA A 469 -27.06 -32.00 -9.73
CA ALA A 469 -26.36 -32.05 -11.02
C ALA A 469 -25.62 -30.74 -11.33
N SER A 470 -26.24 -29.59 -11.06
CA SER A 470 -25.59 -28.28 -11.18
C SER A 470 -24.40 -28.14 -10.23
N SER A 471 -24.57 -28.53 -8.96
CA SER A 471 -23.50 -28.51 -7.95
C SER A 471 -22.30 -29.39 -8.35
N ARG A 472 -22.58 -30.60 -8.83
CA ARG A 472 -21.53 -31.53 -9.28
C ARG A 472 -20.73 -30.94 -10.43
N ARG A 473 -21.39 -30.27 -11.37
CA ARG A 473 -20.72 -29.61 -12.48
C ARG A 473 -19.77 -28.50 -11.99
N GLU A 474 -20.21 -27.66 -11.05
CA GLU A 474 -19.35 -26.62 -10.46
C GLU A 474 -18.11 -27.21 -9.76
N ALA A 475 -18.26 -28.33 -9.06
CA ALA A 475 -17.13 -29.05 -8.45
C ALA A 475 -16.12 -29.55 -9.50
N LEU A 476 -16.60 -30.13 -10.61
CA LEU A 476 -15.74 -30.61 -11.69
C LEU A 476 -15.03 -29.45 -12.43
N ILE A 477 -15.65 -28.27 -12.53
CA ILE A 477 -15.00 -27.07 -13.08
C ILE A 477 -13.84 -26.64 -12.17
N ALA A 478 -14.06 -26.58 -10.85
CA ALA A 478 -13.06 -26.15 -9.87
C ALA A 478 -11.84 -27.10 -9.78
N GLN A 479 -11.92 -28.31 -10.33
CA GLN A 479 -10.80 -29.26 -10.38
C GLN A 479 -9.81 -29.05 -11.53
N GLY A 480 -10.09 -28.13 -12.46
CA GLY A 480 -9.23 -27.86 -13.61
C GLY A 480 -7.80 -27.47 -13.22
N SER A 481 -6.80 -27.90 -14.00
CA SER A 481 -5.38 -27.66 -13.70
C SER A 481 -5.01 -26.18 -13.64
N ASP A 482 -5.66 -25.35 -14.46
CA ASP A 482 -5.31 -23.94 -14.63
C ASP A 482 -5.50 -23.14 -13.35
N TRP A 483 -6.48 -23.47 -12.51
CA TRP A 483 -6.68 -22.79 -11.23
C TRP A 483 -5.42 -22.88 -10.36
N PHE A 484 -4.87 -24.09 -10.27
CA PHE A 484 -3.68 -24.37 -9.48
C PHE A 484 -2.40 -23.91 -10.17
N TRP A 485 -2.37 -23.84 -11.51
CA TRP A 485 -1.21 -23.30 -12.23
C TRP A 485 -0.90 -21.84 -11.86
N TRP A 486 -1.93 -21.04 -11.62
CA TRP A 486 -1.83 -19.61 -11.30
C TRP A 486 -1.70 -19.31 -9.79
N PHE A 487 -1.82 -20.31 -8.93
CA PHE A 487 -1.55 -20.15 -7.51
C PHE A 487 -0.05 -20.39 -7.21
N GLY A 488 0.47 -19.81 -6.13
CA GLY A 488 1.85 -20.05 -5.68
C GLY A 488 2.92 -19.14 -6.29
N ARG A 489 4.20 -19.53 -6.17
CA ARG A 489 5.36 -18.62 -6.38
C ARG A 489 5.88 -18.55 -7.82
N SER A 490 5.38 -19.40 -8.70
CA SER A 490 6.09 -19.78 -9.92
C SER A 490 5.58 -19.08 -11.17
N HIS A 491 4.33 -18.60 -11.14
CA HIS A 491 3.63 -18.09 -12.33
C HIS A 491 2.78 -16.87 -11.97
N ASP A 492 2.65 -15.94 -12.91
CA ASP A 492 1.84 -14.73 -12.80
C ASP A 492 1.10 -14.56 -14.13
N SER A 493 -0.23 -14.60 -14.10
CA SER A 493 -1.06 -14.40 -15.29
C SER A 493 -1.27 -12.91 -15.61
N GLY A 494 -0.84 -12.03 -14.71
CA GLY A 494 -1.25 -10.64 -14.61
C GLY A 494 -2.65 -10.47 -14.03
N MET A 495 -3.49 -11.52 -14.04
CA MET A 495 -4.93 -11.53 -13.69
C MET A 495 -5.26 -12.44 -12.49
N ASP A 496 -4.30 -12.77 -11.64
CA ASP A 496 -4.44 -13.85 -10.64
C ASP A 496 -5.64 -13.65 -9.68
N GLN A 497 -6.01 -12.39 -9.39
CA GLN A 497 -7.19 -12.06 -8.57
C GLN A 497 -8.52 -12.47 -9.24
N ILE A 498 -8.60 -12.38 -10.56
CA ILE A 498 -9.77 -12.84 -11.33
C ILE A 498 -9.85 -14.35 -11.23
N TRP A 499 -8.73 -15.04 -11.43
CA TRP A 499 -8.66 -16.51 -11.36
C TRP A 499 -9.06 -17.03 -9.98
N ASP A 500 -8.54 -16.43 -8.91
CA ASP A 500 -8.93 -16.72 -7.53
C ASP A 500 -10.44 -16.50 -7.29
N SER A 501 -10.96 -15.36 -7.73
CA SER A 501 -12.38 -15.02 -7.55
C SER A 501 -13.30 -15.99 -8.27
N LEU A 502 -12.94 -16.43 -9.47
CA LEU A 502 -13.71 -17.41 -10.24
C LEU A 502 -13.65 -18.80 -9.62
N PHE A 503 -12.47 -19.26 -9.20
CA PHE A 503 -12.33 -20.53 -8.50
C PHE A 503 -13.25 -20.57 -7.27
N ARG A 504 -13.20 -19.54 -6.42
CA ARG A 504 -14.08 -19.45 -5.25
C ARG A 504 -15.55 -19.27 -5.60
N LEU A 505 -15.88 -18.59 -6.71
CA LEU A 505 -17.27 -18.50 -7.18
C LEU A 505 -17.83 -19.88 -7.51
N HIS A 506 -17.10 -20.72 -8.23
CA HIS A 506 -17.53 -22.10 -8.51
C HIS A 506 -17.75 -22.89 -7.21
N LEU A 507 -16.84 -22.77 -6.23
CA LEU A 507 -17.03 -23.41 -4.92
C LEU A 507 -18.27 -22.88 -4.18
N ARG A 508 -18.56 -21.57 -4.23
CA ARG A 508 -19.77 -20.99 -3.63
C ARG A 508 -21.04 -21.45 -4.34
N ASN A 509 -21.02 -21.59 -5.66
CA ASN A 509 -22.16 -22.03 -6.46
C ASN A 509 -22.63 -23.44 -6.05
N ILE A 510 -21.72 -24.32 -5.59
CA ILE A 510 -22.07 -25.62 -5.00
C ILE A 510 -23.05 -25.45 -3.84
N TYR A 511 -22.77 -24.54 -2.91
CA TYR A 511 -23.65 -24.28 -1.76
C TYR A 511 -24.93 -23.52 -2.16
N MET A 512 -24.79 -22.49 -2.99
CA MET A 512 -25.92 -21.63 -3.38
C MET A 512 -26.97 -22.39 -4.20
N SER A 513 -26.55 -23.26 -5.11
CA SER A 513 -27.48 -24.08 -5.90
C SER A 513 -28.26 -25.08 -5.06
N LEU A 514 -27.70 -25.51 -3.91
CA LEU A 514 -28.36 -26.32 -2.89
C LEU A 514 -29.10 -25.49 -1.82
N LYS A 515 -29.28 -24.19 -2.06
CA LYS A 515 -29.97 -23.24 -1.16
C LYS A 515 -29.38 -23.24 0.25
N ARG A 516 -28.05 -23.33 0.34
CA ARG A 516 -27.26 -23.20 1.57
C ARG A 516 -26.36 -21.99 1.47
N THR A 517 -26.08 -21.40 2.63
CA THR A 517 -25.08 -20.34 2.70
C THR A 517 -23.69 -20.97 2.51
N PRO A 518 -22.86 -20.44 1.59
CA PRO A 518 -21.47 -20.87 1.49
C PRO A 518 -20.68 -20.53 2.77
N PRO A 519 -19.68 -21.35 3.15
CA PRO A 519 -18.75 -21.06 4.25
C PRO A 519 -18.02 -19.72 4.06
N ALA A 520 -17.73 -19.03 5.17
CA ALA A 520 -17.10 -17.71 5.16
C ALA A 520 -15.70 -17.72 4.52
N GLU A 521 -14.98 -18.84 4.62
CA GLU A 521 -13.65 -19.04 4.05
C GLU A 521 -13.64 -18.88 2.53
N LEU A 522 -14.74 -19.24 1.83
CA LEU A 522 -14.86 -19.05 0.38
C LEU A 522 -15.01 -17.59 -0.06
N TYR A 523 -15.24 -16.68 0.89
CA TYR A 523 -15.25 -15.25 0.62
C TYR A 523 -13.88 -14.61 0.87
N ARG A 524 -12.89 -15.35 1.39
CA ARG A 524 -11.52 -14.88 1.57
C ARG A 524 -10.67 -15.21 0.32
N PRO A 525 -9.93 -14.25 -0.26
CA PRO A 525 -9.01 -14.50 -1.37
C PRO A 525 -7.94 -15.55 -1.01
N ILE A 526 -7.61 -16.43 -1.96
CA ILE A 526 -6.52 -17.42 -1.84
C ILE A 526 -5.21 -16.83 -2.33
N ALA A 527 -5.25 -16.09 -3.44
CA ALA A 527 -4.08 -15.46 -4.03
C ALA A 527 -3.60 -14.31 -3.14
N LYS A 528 -2.29 -14.22 -2.88
CA LYS A 528 -1.71 -13.07 -2.19
C LYS A 528 -2.01 -11.79 -2.95
N GLU A 529 -2.29 -10.70 -2.25
CA GLU A 529 -2.48 -9.39 -2.87
C GLU A 529 -1.23 -9.00 -3.68
N SER A 530 -1.34 -9.06 -5.01
CA SER A 530 -0.50 -8.27 -5.90
C SER A 530 -0.93 -6.81 -5.72
N GLY A 531 -0.20 -6.08 -4.87
CA GLY A 531 -0.51 -4.73 -4.39
C GLY A 531 -1.15 -3.79 -5.41
N GLY A 532 -2.49 -3.75 -5.43
CA GLY A 532 -3.28 -2.99 -6.38
C GLY A 532 -4.60 -2.47 -5.81
N SER A 533 -4.61 -1.19 -5.43
CA SER A 533 -5.65 -0.12 -5.56
C SER A 533 -7.18 -0.37 -5.33
N ALA A 534 -7.70 -1.55 -5.01
CA ALA A 534 -9.16 -1.76 -4.86
C ALA A 534 -9.72 -1.31 -3.51
N SER A 535 -8.87 -1.21 -2.49
CA SER A 535 -9.21 -0.70 -1.17
C SER A 535 -8.12 0.25 -0.69
N LYS A 536 -8.52 1.19 0.16
CA LYS A 536 -7.64 2.08 0.89
C LYS A 536 -7.99 1.96 2.35
N ARG A 537 -7.00 1.63 3.18
CA ARG A 537 -7.19 1.65 4.64
C ARG A 537 -7.27 3.12 5.10
N PRO A 538 -8.08 3.43 6.13
CA PRO A 538 -8.01 4.75 6.76
C PRO A 538 -6.58 5.00 7.23
N HIS A 539 -6.03 6.17 6.88
CA HIS A 539 -4.66 6.53 7.30
C HIS A 539 -4.64 7.40 8.57
N ARG A 540 -5.79 7.99 8.93
CA ARG A 540 -6.01 8.79 10.15
C ARG A 540 -7.53 8.97 10.40
N LYS A 541 -7.89 9.52 11.56
CA LYS A 541 -9.28 9.93 11.89
C LYS A 541 -9.81 10.97 10.90
N ILE A 542 -11.13 10.98 10.66
CA ILE A 542 -11.83 11.93 9.78
C ILE A 542 -13.04 12.54 10.49
N THR A 543 -13.39 13.79 10.12
CA THR A 543 -14.59 14.50 10.59
C THR A 543 -15.22 15.28 9.43
N PRO A 544 -15.80 14.60 8.43
CA PRO A 544 -16.35 15.24 7.25
C PRO A 544 -17.62 16.04 7.57
N LYS A 545 -17.88 17.10 6.81
CA LYS A 545 -19.12 17.88 6.91
C LYS A 545 -20.27 17.12 6.24
N LEU A 546 -21.33 16.84 7.00
CA LEU A 546 -22.52 16.13 6.53
C LEU A 546 -23.62 17.13 6.11
N ASN A 547 -23.32 18.03 5.17
CA ASN A 547 -24.23 19.10 4.72
C ASN A 547 -24.86 18.84 3.33
N GLY A 548 -24.72 17.61 2.81
CA GLY A 548 -25.20 17.22 1.49
C GLY A 548 -24.28 17.61 0.32
N VAL A 549 -23.19 18.34 0.57
CA VAL A 549 -22.13 18.61 -0.41
C VAL A 549 -20.93 17.73 -0.09
N VAL A 550 -20.52 16.93 -1.07
CA VAL A 550 -19.43 15.98 -0.91
C VAL A 550 -18.10 16.65 -1.23
N ASP A 551 -17.28 16.92 -0.22
CA ASP A 551 -15.91 17.42 -0.39
C ASP A 551 -14.90 16.27 -0.44
N GLN A 552 -14.19 16.13 -1.56
CA GLN A 552 -13.24 15.03 -1.77
C GLN A 552 -12.05 15.11 -0.79
N GLU A 553 -11.56 16.31 -0.45
CA GLU A 553 -10.40 16.51 0.44
C GLU A 553 -10.70 16.07 1.88
N GLU A 554 -11.94 16.23 2.33
CA GLU A 554 -12.37 15.83 3.69
C GLU A 554 -12.41 14.30 3.85
N TRP A 555 -12.70 13.56 2.77
CA TRP A 555 -12.78 12.09 2.76
C TRP A 555 -11.47 11.41 2.34
N GLU A 556 -10.51 12.14 1.76
CA GLU A 556 -9.22 11.59 1.30
C GLU A 556 -8.45 10.83 2.39
N ALA A 557 -8.60 11.22 3.65
CA ALA A 557 -7.93 10.57 4.79
C ALA A 557 -8.63 9.28 5.26
N GLY A 558 -9.90 9.10 4.88
CA GLY A 558 -10.72 7.95 5.21
C GLY A 558 -10.33 6.70 4.44
N GLY A 559 -10.81 5.56 4.92
CA GLY A 559 -10.76 4.32 4.18
C GLY A 559 -11.81 4.32 3.09
N TYR A 560 -11.55 3.57 2.03
CA TYR A 560 -12.58 3.23 1.08
C TYR A 560 -12.42 1.79 0.60
N VAL A 561 -13.55 1.18 0.24
CA VAL A 561 -13.61 -0.02 -0.57
C VAL A 561 -14.25 0.38 -1.90
N ASP A 562 -13.47 0.26 -2.98
CA ASP A 562 -13.99 0.45 -4.32
C ASP A 562 -14.65 -0.85 -4.78
N VAL A 563 -15.96 -0.89 -4.58
CA VAL A 563 -16.81 -2.05 -4.89
C VAL A 563 -16.68 -2.38 -6.38
N SER A 564 -16.68 -1.37 -7.26
CA SER A 564 -16.47 -1.56 -8.70
C SER A 564 -15.09 -2.11 -9.06
N ALA A 565 -14.03 -1.73 -8.35
CA ALA A 565 -12.68 -2.26 -8.57
C ALA A 565 -12.54 -3.73 -8.14
N LEU A 566 -13.32 -4.16 -7.14
CA LEU A 566 -13.36 -5.56 -6.67
C LEU A 566 -14.08 -6.51 -7.64
N PHE A 567 -14.96 -6.00 -8.50
CA PHE A 567 -15.67 -6.79 -9.50
C PHE A 567 -14.99 -6.80 -10.87
N GLY A 568 -14.03 -5.88 -11.11
CA GLY A 568 -13.39 -5.69 -12.42
C GLY A 568 -14.40 -5.28 -13.51
N ALA A 569 -13.93 -4.88 -14.70
CA ALA A 569 -14.85 -4.60 -15.82
C ALA A 569 -15.59 -5.85 -16.34
N MET A 570 -15.24 -7.04 -15.82
CA MET A 570 -15.79 -8.31 -16.24
C MET A 570 -17.10 -8.67 -15.53
N HIS A 571 -17.33 -8.11 -14.34
CA HIS A 571 -18.63 -8.08 -13.70
C HIS A 571 -19.02 -6.61 -13.46
N PRO A 572 -19.75 -5.94 -14.38
CA PRO A 572 -20.28 -4.62 -14.04
C PRO A 572 -21.11 -4.76 -12.76
N PRO A 573 -20.91 -3.91 -11.73
CA PRO A 573 -21.72 -3.98 -10.52
C PRO A 573 -23.19 -3.91 -10.91
N THR A 574 -23.91 -4.99 -10.66
CA THR A 574 -25.38 -5.01 -10.80
C THR A 574 -26.04 -4.13 -9.74
N GLY A 575 -25.34 -3.88 -8.63
CA GLY A 575 -25.77 -3.10 -7.49
C GLY A 575 -25.60 -1.60 -7.66
N ALA A 576 -26.32 -0.85 -6.86
CA ALA A 576 -26.42 0.61 -7.00
C ALA A 576 -25.21 1.40 -6.45
N VAL A 577 -24.22 0.75 -5.82
CA VAL A 577 -23.12 1.39 -5.07
C VAL A 577 -21.78 1.16 -5.76
N ARG A 578 -21.07 2.25 -6.10
CA ARG A 578 -19.72 2.26 -6.69
C ARG A 578 -18.63 2.07 -5.63
N ARG A 579 -18.73 2.79 -4.52
CA ARG A 579 -17.67 2.87 -3.51
C ARG A 579 -18.27 3.08 -2.13
N ILE A 580 -17.67 2.44 -1.13
CA ILE A 580 -17.99 2.61 0.28
C ILE A 580 -16.81 3.33 0.92
N TRP A 581 -17.03 4.56 1.37
CA TRP A 581 -16.10 5.28 2.22
C TRP A 581 -16.46 5.05 3.68
N PHE A 582 -15.43 4.87 4.50
CA PHE A 582 -15.59 4.70 5.93
C PHE A 582 -14.43 5.36 6.66
N GLY A 583 -14.73 5.89 7.84
CA GLY A 583 -13.73 6.44 8.73
C GLY A 583 -14.40 6.87 10.02
N HIS A 584 -13.62 7.30 11.00
CA HIS A 584 -14.17 7.64 12.30
C HIS A 584 -13.46 8.83 12.93
N ASP A 585 -14.17 9.55 13.79
CA ASP A 585 -13.58 10.39 14.83
C ASP A 585 -13.66 9.65 16.18
N ASP A 586 -13.62 10.36 17.31
CA ASP A 586 -13.72 9.73 18.65
C ASP A 586 -15.14 9.31 19.04
N ARG A 587 -16.17 9.69 18.28
CA ARG A 587 -17.59 9.53 18.66
C ARG A 587 -18.42 8.81 17.62
N ASN A 588 -18.09 8.99 16.34
CA ASN A 588 -18.92 8.62 15.21
C ASN A 588 -18.15 7.75 14.22
N LEU A 589 -18.83 6.73 13.73
CA LEU A 589 -18.49 6.06 12.48
C LEU A 589 -19.14 6.84 11.33
N TYR A 590 -18.32 7.40 10.45
CA TYR A 590 -18.75 8.06 9.22
C TYR A 590 -18.79 7.05 8.08
N LEU A 591 -19.96 6.95 7.44
CA LEU A 591 -20.17 6.10 6.28
C LEU A 591 -20.61 6.95 5.10
N ARG A 592 -20.05 6.67 3.93
CA ARG A 592 -20.49 7.26 2.67
C ARG A 592 -20.58 6.22 1.57
N PHE A 593 -21.75 6.09 0.94
CA PHE A 593 -22.00 5.19 -0.17
C PHE A 593 -22.16 6.01 -1.45
N ASP A 594 -21.17 5.94 -2.34
CA ASP A 594 -21.23 6.58 -3.65
C ASP A 594 -22.08 5.73 -4.59
N LEU A 595 -23.13 6.32 -5.20
CA LEU A 595 -24.02 5.60 -6.10
C LEU A 595 -23.49 5.58 -7.54
N LEU A 596 -23.84 4.54 -8.30
CA LEU A 596 -23.58 4.50 -9.74
C LEU A 596 -24.48 5.52 -10.47
N ALA A 597 -23.87 6.37 -11.30
CA ALA A 597 -24.57 7.37 -12.11
C ALA A 597 -25.40 6.70 -13.22
N ALA A 598 -26.62 6.26 -12.90
CA ALA A 598 -27.62 5.88 -13.88
C ALA A 598 -28.64 7.01 -14.03
N GLY A 599 -29.00 7.38 -15.25
CA GLY A 599 -29.83 8.56 -15.59
C GLY A 599 -31.26 8.64 -15.03
N ARG A 600 -31.61 7.94 -13.94
CA ARG A 600 -32.72 8.22 -13.01
C ARG A 600 -32.37 7.68 -11.60
N PRO A 601 -32.68 8.41 -10.51
CA PRO A 601 -32.51 7.91 -9.15
C PRO A 601 -33.37 6.66 -8.94
N ARG A 602 -32.74 5.52 -8.67
CA ARG A 602 -33.43 4.31 -8.21
C ARG A 602 -33.63 4.44 -6.69
N PRO A 603 -34.79 4.05 -6.14
CA PRO A 603 -34.92 3.91 -4.69
C PRO A 603 -34.06 2.72 -4.24
N VAL A 604 -32.92 3.02 -3.64
CA VAL A 604 -32.01 2.06 -3.02
C VAL A 604 -32.30 2.07 -1.52
N GLU A 605 -32.58 0.89 -0.96
CA GLU A 605 -32.65 0.67 0.49
C GLU A 605 -31.38 -0.07 0.90
N LEU A 606 -30.65 0.44 1.90
CA LEU A 606 -29.46 -0.21 2.44
C LEU A 606 -29.80 -0.84 3.79
N GLU A 607 -29.53 -2.13 3.96
CA GLU A 607 -29.47 -2.80 5.25
C GLU A 607 -28.00 -3.00 5.64
N ILE A 608 -27.53 -2.32 6.68
CA ILE A 608 -26.16 -2.44 7.17
C ILE A 608 -26.19 -3.26 8.45
N PHE A 609 -25.54 -4.41 8.41
CA PHE A 609 -25.40 -5.34 9.52
C PHE A 609 -24.11 -5.05 10.25
N PHE A 610 -24.18 -4.91 11.58
CA PHE A 610 -23.02 -4.77 12.45
C PHE A 610 -22.90 -5.96 13.40
N SER A 611 -21.67 -6.35 13.74
CA SER A 611 -21.39 -7.36 14.77
C SER A 611 -21.93 -6.91 16.14
N GLY A 612 -22.15 -7.86 17.06
CA GLY A 612 -22.47 -7.57 18.47
C GLY A 612 -21.26 -7.58 19.40
N SER A 613 -21.44 -7.09 20.63
CA SER A 613 -20.45 -7.22 21.72
C SER A 613 -20.99 -8.10 22.86
N PRO A 614 -20.21 -9.05 23.42
CA PRO A 614 -18.90 -9.52 22.95
C PRO A 614 -19.02 -10.50 21.78
N LYS A 615 -17.98 -10.56 20.92
CA LYS A 615 -17.89 -11.54 19.81
C LYS A 615 -18.08 -12.97 20.32
N GLN A 616 -19.18 -13.63 19.98
CA GLN A 616 -19.28 -15.08 20.09
C GLN A 616 -18.42 -15.74 19.00
N PRO A 617 -17.84 -16.93 19.24
CA PRO A 617 -17.15 -17.68 18.19
C PRO A 617 -18.10 -17.94 17.02
N SER A 618 -17.77 -17.40 15.85
CA SER A 618 -18.70 -17.22 14.73
C SER A 618 -19.04 -18.53 14.01
N SER A 619 -20.34 -18.79 13.85
CA SER A 619 -20.90 -19.72 12.84
C SER A 619 -21.80 -18.99 11.81
N GLY A 620 -21.74 -17.66 11.77
CA GLY A 620 -22.65 -16.80 11.01
C GLY A 620 -22.28 -16.54 9.55
N ASN A 621 -23.31 -16.25 8.75
CA ASN A 621 -23.27 -16.08 7.28
C ASN A 621 -22.35 -14.95 6.74
N PHE A 622 -21.92 -13.98 7.56
CA PHE A 622 -21.17 -12.78 7.13
C PHE A 622 -19.69 -12.78 7.56
N GLY A 623 -19.18 -13.88 8.11
CA GLY A 623 -17.85 -13.90 8.77
C GLY A 623 -17.87 -13.35 10.20
N PHE A 624 -19.01 -12.84 10.65
CA PHE A 624 -19.35 -12.51 12.03
C PHE A 624 -20.86 -12.77 12.26
N ASP A 625 -21.29 -12.90 13.51
CA ASP A 625 -22.72 -12.98 13.86
C ASP A 625 -23.31 -11.56 13.95
N PRO A 626 -24.24 -11.18 13.04
CA PRO A 626 -24.81 -9.83 13.04
C PRO A 626 -25.76 -9.66 14.23
N ALA A 627 -25.55 -8.61 15.02
CA ALA A 627 -26.39 -8.29 16.18
C ALA A 627 -27.26 -7.05 15.97
N LEU A 628 -26.82 -6.14 15.11
CA LEU A 628 -27.52 -4.90 14.81
C LEU A 628 -27.74 -4.76 13.31
N ARG A 629 -28.86 -4.14 12.95
CA ARG A 629 -29.22 -3.79 11.58
C ARG A 629 -29.61 -2.33 11.52
N LEU A 630 -28.90 -1.56 10.71
CA LEU A 630 -29.24 -0.19 10.33
C LEU A 630 -29.92 -0.21 8.97
N THR A 631 -31.15 0.29 8.91
CA THR A 631 -31.87 0.50 7.66
C THR A 631 -31.74 1.95 7.25
N ALA A 632 -31.27 2.20 6.02
CA ALA A 632 -31.25 3.53 5.41
C ALA A 632 -32.23 3.58 4.23
N LYS A 633 -33.29 4.38 4.36
CA LYS A 633 -34.36 4.53 3.36
C LYS A 633 -34.40 5.94 2.81
N ALA A 634 -34.21 6.06 1.50
CA ALA A 634 -34.35 7.34 0.81
C ALA A 634 -35.83 7.74 0.63
N SER A 635 -36.18 8.97 1.00
CA SER A 635 -37.50 9.58 0.81
C SER A 635 -37.35 11.02 0.30
N GLY A 636 -37.31 11.19 -1.03
CA GLY A 636 -37.10 12.50 -1.65
C GLY A 636 -35.66 13.01 -1.46
N ALA A 637 -35.49 14.16 -0.79
CA ALA A 637 -34.18 14.76 -0.49
C ALA A 637 -33.63 14.36 0.90
N GLU A 638 -34.38 13.55 1.66
CA GLU A 638 -34.01 13.09 3.00
C GLU A 638 -33.83 11.57 3.01
N VAL A 639 -32.96 11.09 3.89
CA VAL A 639 -32.70 9.67 4.16
C VAL A 639 -33.06 9.40 5.60
N GLU A 640 -34.01 8.51 5.84
CA GLU A 640 -34.36 8.05 7.17
C GLU A 640 -33.44 6.90 7.58
N LEU A 641 -32.79 7.03 8.73
CA LEU A 641 -31.87 6.06 9.30
C LEU A 641 -32.51 5.43 10.55
N GLU A 642 -32.51 4.10 10.63
CA GLU A 642 -33.09 3.38 11.76
C GLU A 642 -32.25 2.15 12.16
N LEU A 643 -31.65 2.18 13.35
CA LEU A 643 -30.83 1.10 13.90
C LEU A 643 -31.64 0.22 14.88
N ARG A 644 -31.66 -1.10 14.67
CA ARG A 644 -32.41 -2.09 15.47
C ARG A 644 -31.56 -3.31 15.82
N GLU A 645 -31.92 -4.00 16.91
CA GLU A 645 -31.34 -5.29 17.30
C GLU A 645 -31.93 -6.47 16.52
N LEU A 646 -31.09 -7.45 16.20
CA LEU A 646 -31.47 -8.72 15.55
C LEU A 646 -31.72 -9.78 16.64
N THR A 647 -32.93 -9.78 17.21
CA THR A 647 -33.42 -10.85 18.11
C THR A 647 -34.75 -11.38 17.59
N PRO A 648 -35.14 -12.64 17.88
CA PRO A 648 -36.40 -13.23 17.37
C PRO A 648 -37.67 -12.41 17.69
N ASP A 649 -37.64 -11.57 18.74
CA ASP A 649 -38.74 -10.72 19.21
C ASP A 649 -38.65 -9.24 18.74
N SER A 650 -37.67 -8.87 17.91
CA SER A 650 -37.31 -7.46 17.68
C SER A 650 -38.27 -6.66 16.77
N GLN A 651 -39.25 -7.31 16.11
CA GLN A 651 -40.22 -6.60 15.28
C GLN A 651 -41.17 -5.67 16.06
N GLN A 652 -41.24 -5.76 17.40
CA GLN A 652 -42.15 -4.96 18.24
C GLN A 652 -41.48 -3.90 19.14
N ARG A 653 -40.14 -3.74 19.13
CA ARG A 653 -39.43 -2.76 19.97
C ARG A 653 -39.11 -1.44 19.22
N GLN A 654 -38.98 -0.34 19.97
CA GLN A 654 -38.52 0.96 19.44
C GLN A 654 -37.07 0.86 18.94
N PRO A 655 -36.67 1.65 17.91
CA PRO A 655 -35.31 1.63 17.39
C PRO A 655 -34.30 2.12 18.43
N ARG A 656 -33.09 1.57 18.39
CA ARG A 656 -31.98 1.91 19.30
C ARG A 656 -31.43 3.30 19.01
N TRP A 657 -31.45 3.68 17.73
CA TRP A 657 -31.06 5.00 17.24
C TRP A 657 -31.78 5.27 15.93
N ALA A 658 -32.20 6.52 15.73
CA ALA A 658 -32.80 6.97 14.48
C ALA A 658 -32.35 8.41 14.21
N ASP A 659 -32.11 8.73 12.94
CA ASP A 659 -31.67 10.05 12.51
C ASP A 659 -32.08 10.32 11.06
N ARG A 660 -31.85 11.54 10.58
CA ARG A 660 -32.08 11.94 9.19
C ARG A 660 -30.80 12.50 8.57
N ALA A 661 -30.52 12.09 7.34
CA ALA A 661 -29.43 12.62 6.55
C ALA A 661 -29.93 13.27 5.26
N SER A 662 -29.16 14.20 4.70
CA SER A 662 -29.43 14.80 3.38
C SER A 662 -29.06 13.83 2.26
N SER A 663 -29.92 13.67 1.26
CA SER A 663 -29.63 12.84 0.08
C SER A 663 -29.06 13.68 -1.08
N GLY A 664 -28.00 13.19 -1.72
CA GLY A 664 -27.40 13.78 -2.93
C GLY A 664 -26.95 12.69 -3.92
N GLU A 665 -25.79 12.87 -4.58
CA GLU A 665 -25.16 11.82 -5.41
C GLU A 665 -24.56 10.65 -4.58
N ALA A 666 -24.53 10.79 -3.26
CA ALA A 666 -24.08 9.78 -2.31
C ALA A 666 -24.97 9.78 -1.05
N PHE A 667 -25.01 8.65 -0.34
CA PHE A 667 -25.55 8.57 1.01
C PHE A 667 -24.42 8.78 2.02
N ALA A 668 -24.37 9.91 2.72
CA ALA A 668 -23.35 10.17 3.75
C ALA A 668 -24.00 10.44 5.10
N PHE A 669 -23.60 9.70 6.13
CA PHE A 669 -24.15 9.83 7.49
C PHE A 669 -23.15 9.38 8.56
N ALA A 670 -23.44 9.77 9.80
CA ALA A 670 -22.68 9.38 10.98
C ALA A 670 -23.53 8.45 11.86
N VAL A 671 -22.93 7.36 12.36
CA VAL A 671 -23.53 6.49 13.37
C VAL A 671 -22.70 6.60 14.65
N PRO A 672 -23.27 7.05 15.78
CA PRO A 672 -22.53 7.11 17.04
C PRO A 672 -22.10 5.71 17.49
N PHE A 673 -20.86 5.53 17.94
CA PHE A 673 -20.39 4.24 18.46
C PHE A 673 -21.21 3.75 19.67
N GLU A 674 -21.72 4.68 20.48
CA GLU A 674 -22.67 4.40 21.57
C GLU A 674 -23.93 3.68 21.07
N ALA A 675 -24.45 4.06 19.91
CA ALA A 675 -25.61 3.41 19.29
C ALA A 675 -25.28 2.01 18.75
N LEU A 676 -24.02 1.75 18.39
CA LEU A 676 -23.53 0.43 17.99
C LEU A 676 -23.26 -0.49 19.19
N GLY A 677 -23.11 0.06 20.41
CA GLY A 677 -23.01 -0.74 21.64
C GLY A 677 -21.76 -1.59 21.75
N HIS A 678 -20.68 -1.16 21.10
CA HIS A 678 -19.35 -1.75 21.22
C HIS A 678 -18.50 -0.91 22.17
N ASP A 679 -17.65 -1.59 22.92
CA ASP A 679 -16.72 -0.95 23.83
C ASP A 679 -15.49 -0.37 23.09
N PRO A 680 -14.88 0.71 23.62
CA PRO A 680 -13.58 1.22 23.19
C PRO A 680 -12.53 0.13 22.89
N GLY A 681 -12.03 0.10 21.65
CA GLY A 681 -10.99 -0.84 21.21
C GLY A 681 -11.51 -2.17 20.64
N GLU A 682 -12.82 -2.44 20.73
CA GLU A 682 -13.47 -3.55 20.03
C GLU A 682 -13.53 -3.30 18.51
N THR A 683 -13.60 -4.35 17.71
CA THR A 683 -13.78 -4.24 16.26
C THR A 683 -15.25 -4.45 15.92
N VAL A 684 -15.88 -3.41 15.38
CA VAL A 684 -17.18 -3.51 14.73
C VAL A 684 -16.95 -4.01 13.32
N GLU A 685 -17.43 -5.20 13.00
CA GLU A 685 -17.50 -5.64 11.61
C GLU A 685 -18.82 -5.19 11.02
N MET A 686 -18.76 -4.62 9.80
CA MET A 686 -19.96 -4.24 9.08
C MET A 686 -20.02 -4.85 7.68
N VAL A 687 -21.24 -5.21 7.28
CA VAL A 687 -21.59 -5.61 5.93
C VAL A 687 -22.86 -4.86 5.55
N ALA A 688 -22.88 -4.24 4.37
CA ALA A 688 -24.07 -3.64 3.81
C ALA A 688 -24.71 -4.58 2.77
N VAL A 689 -26.03 -4.60 2.71
CA VAL A 689 -26.82 -5.30 1.70
C VAL A 689 -27.68 -4.25 1.02
N ALA A 690 -27.51 -4.10 -0.29
CA ALA A 690 -28.31 -3.16 -1.08
C ALA A 690 -29.56 -3.87 -1.63
N HIS A 691 -30.74 -3.31 -1.38
CA HIS A 691 -32.01 -3.84 -1.88
C HIS A 691 -32.53 -2.99 -3.04
N GLU A 692 -32.89 -3.64 -4.14
CA GLU A 692 -33.62 -3.04 -5.24
C GLU A 692 -35.05 -3.63 -5.31
N LYS A 693 -36.07 -2.77 -5.24
CA LYS A 693 -37.50 -3.16 -5.39
C LYS A 693 -37.95 -4.29 -4.46
N GLY A 694 -37.40 -4.39 -3.25
CA GLY A 694 -37.79 -5.39 -2.25
C GLY A 694 -37.28 -6.81 -2.48
N LYS A 695 -36.35 -7.03 -3.43
CA LYS A 695 -35.57 -8.27 -3.52
C LYS A 695 -34.20 -8.05 -2.85
N PRO A 696 -33.67 -9.02 -2.08
CA PRO A 696 -32.30 -8.92 -1.57
C PRO A 696 -31.35 -8.79 -2.75
N GLY A 697 -30.54 -7.73 -2.72
CA GLY A 697 -29.50 -7.49 -3.70
C GLY A 697 -28.10 -7.68 -3.11
N GLU A 698 -27.13 -7.06 -3.75
CA GLU A 698 -25.69 -7.26 -3.61
C GLU A 698 -25.16 -7.01 -2.18
N GLN A 699 -24.25 -7.89 -1.72
CA GLN A 699 -23.47 -7.72 -0.49
C GLN A 699 -22.28 -6.78 -0.73
N LEU A 700 -22.05 -5.87 0.21
CA LEU A 700 -21.10 -4.77 0.13
C LEU A 700 -20.26 -4.73 1.43
N PRO A 701 -18.95 -5.06 1.39
CA PRO A 701 -18.17 -5.45 0.22
C PRO A 701 -18.55 -6.86 -0.29
N PRO A 702 -18.21 -7.20 -1.54
CA PRO A 702 -18.55 -8.49 -2.18
C PRO A 702 -17.86 -9.70 -1.54
N THR A 703 -16.79 -9.44 -0.81
CA THR A 703 -15.94 -10.37 -0.07
C THR A 703 -15.64 -9.78 1.30
N GLY A 704 -15.79 -10.58 2.37
CA GLY A 704 -15.50 -10.18 3.74
C GLY A 704 -16.48 -9.18 4.36
N SER A 705 -16.02 -8.55 5.43
CA SER A 705 -16.67 -7.45 6.15
C SER A 705 -15.75 -6.23 6.09
N ILE A 706 -16.27 -5.04 6.39
CA ILE A 706 -15.43 -3.88 6.69
C ILE A 706 -15.26 -3.84 8.21
N PRO A 707 -14.08 -4.19 8.74
CA PRO A 707 -13.78 -4.02 10.15
C PRO A 707 -13.47 -2.56 10.44
N VAL A 708 -14.15 -2.02 11.44
CA VAL A 708 -13.94 -0.69 11.99
C VAL A 708 -13.69 -0.85 13.47
N ARG A 709 -12.45 -0.60 13.91
CA ARG A 709 -12.15 -0.57 15.34
C ARG A 709 -12.85 0.62 15.97
N VAL A 710 -13.63 0.38 17.03
CA VAL A 710 -14.22 1.43 17.84
C VAL A 710 -13.07 2.25 18.42
N PRO A 711 -13.02 3.57 18.15
CA PRO A 711 -12.04 4.45 18.73
C PRO A 711 -12.15 4.34 20.24
N GLY A 712 -11.11 3.75 20.80
CA GLY A 712 -11.00 3.58 22.21
C GLY A 712 -9.68 4.16 22.65
N ASP A 713 -9.74 4.99 23.69
CA ASP A 713 -8.57 5.27 24.48
C ASP A 713 -8.02 3.92 25.00
N VAL A 714 -7.05 3.33 24.29
CA VAL A 714 -6.20 2.23 24.80
C VAL A 714 -5.55 2.64 26.15
N PHE A 715 -5.62 3.93 26.48
CA PHE A 715 -5.15 4.54 27.72
C PHE A 715 -6.24 4.96 28.73
N ARG A 716 -7.55 4.69 28.55
CA ARG A 716 -8.54 5.05 29.59
C ARG A 716 -8.28 4.35 30.94
N GLY A 717 -7.71 3.15 30.91
CA GLY A 717 -7.22 2.46 32.12
C GLY A 717 -5.85 2.95 32.64
N ARG A 718 -5.12 3.76 31.86
CA ARG A 718 -3.75 4.25 32.16
C ARG A 718 -3.64 5.77 32.29
N GLN A 719 -4.74 6.53 32.21
CA GLN A 719 -4.71 8.00 32.31
C GLN A 719 -4.06 8.56 33.59
N ASN A 720 -3.88 7.72 34.62
CA ASN A 720 -3.23 8.10 35.87
C ASN A 720 -1.89 7.38 36.14
N GLN A 721 -1.34 6.62 35.19
CA GLN A 721 -0.03 5.98 35.38
C GLN A 721 1.13 6.94 35.07
N PRO A 722 2.15 7.03 35.94
CA PRO A 722 3.40 7.71 35.65
C PRO A 722 4.08 7.18 34.38
N LEU A 723 4.37 8.05 33.42
CA LEU A 723 5.15 7.72 32.23
C LEU A 723 6.65 7.79 32.52
N LYS A 724 7.44 6.94 31.85
CA LYS A 724 8.90 7.04 31.75
C LYS A 724 9.27 7.77 30.47
N ILE A 725 9.86 8.95 30.60
CA ILE A 725 10.12 9.85 29.46
C ILE A 725 11.61 10.11 29.37
N LEU A 726 12.21 9.86 28.21
CA LEU A 726 13.58 10.25 27.90
C LEU A 726 13.56 11.46 26.97
N LEU A 727 13.98 12.63 27.46
CA LEU A 727 14.20 13.80 26.60
C LEU A 727 15.65 13.77 26.10
N VAL A 728 15.82 13.84 24.78
CA VAL A 728 17.14 13.90 24.15
C VAL A 728 17.30 15.25 23.46
N ALA A 729 18.30 16.01 23.88
CA ALA A 729 18.52 17.36 23.38
C ALA A 729 20.02 17.68 23.29
N ALA A 730 20.40 18.49 22.29
CA ALA A 730 21.75 19.00 22.16
C ALA A 730 22.06 20.12 23.19
N GLU A 731 21.03 20.77 23.74
CA GLU A 731 21.18 21.87 24.70
C GLU A 731 20.25 21.70 25.88
N VAL A 732 20.74 21.97 27.09
CA VAL A 732 19.95 21.89 28.34
C VAL A 732 20.47 22.96 29.31
N ALA A 733 19.60 23.88 29.73
CA ALA A 733 19.93 24.84 30.77
C ALA A 733 19.93 24.16 32.16
N PRO A 734 20.89 24.46 33.07
CA PRO A 734 21.93 25.48 32.97
C PRO A 734 23.30 24.95 32.50
N PHE A 735 23.37 23.77 31.88
CA PHE A 735 24.64 23.11 31.54
C PHE A 735 25.24 23.64 30.23
N ALA A 736 24.44 23.71 29.16
CA ALA A 736 24.84 24.27 27.88
C ALA A 736 23.63 24.93 27.20
N LYS A 737 23.78 26.19 26.77
CA LYS A 737 22.68 27.01 26.23
C LYS A 737 23.15 27.90 25.08
N VAL A 738 22.50 27.78 23.94
CA VAL A 738 22.64 28.67 22.77
C VAL A 738 21.30 29.31 22.41
N GLY A 739 20.22 28.52 22.40
CA GLY A 739 18.89 28.96 21.97
C GLY A 739 17.77 28.65 22.96
N GLY A 740 16.53 28.77 22.48
CA GLY A 740 15.33 28.49 23.26
C GLY A 740 15.14 27.00 23.59
N LEU A 741 15.74 26.10 22.79
CA LEU A 741 15.75 24.66 23.06
C LEU A 741 16.29 24.34 24.46
N ALA A 742 17.39 25.01 24.88
CA ALA A 742 17.98 24.78 26.19
C ALA A 742 17.02 25.10 27.34
N ASP A 743 16.18 26.13 27.18
CA ASP A 743 15.19 26.54 28.18
C ASP A 743 14.04 25.53 28.25
N VAL A 744 13.58 25.03 27.09
CA VAL A 744 12.57 23.96 27.02
C VAL A 744 13.10 22.70 27.71
N ALA A 745 14.29 22.23 27.33
CA ALA A 745 14.89 21.01 27.86
C ALA A 745 15.31 21.14 29.34
N GLY A 746 15.50 22.35 29.86
CA GLY A 746 15.79 22.60 31.28
C GLY A 746 14.55 22.70 32.17
N ALA A 747 13.40 23.12 31.62
CA ALA A 747 12.21 23.43 32.41
C ALA A 747 11.04 22.44 32.22
N LEU A 748 10.77 21.99 30.99
CA LEU A 748 9.72 20.99 30.72
C LEU A 748 9.91 19.70 31.55
N PRO A 749 11.13 19.14 31.70
CA PRO A 749 11.33 17.96 32.54
C PRO A 749 10.95 18.15 34.01
N LYS A 750 11.17 19.35 34.57
CA LYS A 750 10.78 19.67 35.95
C LYS A 750 9.27 19.64 36.10
N ALA A 751 8.54 20.26 35.17
CA ALA A 751 7.09 20.28 35.18
C ALA A 751 6.50 18.86 35.04
N LEU A 752 7.03 18.05 34.12
CA LEU A 752 6.63 16.65 33.96
C LEU A 752 6.93 15.81 35.22
N LYS A 753 8.07 16.04 35.87
CA LYS A 753 8.45 15.36 37.12
C LYS A 753 7.51 15.74 38.27
N ALA A 754 7.16 17.02 38.38
CA ALA A 754 6.21 17.53 39.37
C ALA A 754 4.79 16.94 39.19
N MET A 755 4.43 16.58 37.95
CA MET A 755 3.20 15.83 37.63
C MET A 755 3.28 14.33 37.96
N GLY A 756 4.42 13.85 38.47
CA GLY A 756 4.61 12.47 38.94
C GLY A 756 5.24 11.51 37.92
N HIS A 757 5.70 11.99 36.76
CA HIS A 757 6.34 11.15 35.73
C HIS A 757 7.82 10.85 36.03
N ASP A 758 8.35 9.73 35.57
CA ASP A 758 9.80 9.44 35.64
C ASP A 758 10.50 10.00 34.40
N VAL A 759 10.97 11.24 34.53
CA VAL A 759 11.60 11.97 33.43
C VAL A 759 13.11 11.93 33.58
N ARG A 760 13.81 11.61 32.49
CA ARG A 760 15.27 11.66 32.39
C ARG A 760 15.68 12.43 31.15
N VAL A 761 16.81 13.11 31.22
CA VAL A 761 17.32 13.95 30.12
C VAL A 761 18.67 13.43 29.65
N VAL A 762 18.96 13.53 28.35
CA VAL A 762 20.26 13.16 27.78
C VAL A 762 20.79 14.30 26.95
N MET A 763 22.07 14.63 27.13
CA MET A 763 22.78 15.61 26.32
C MET A 763 24.24 15.21 26.09
N PRO A 764 24.94 15.81 25.12
CA PRO A 764 26.38 15.65 25.00
C PRO A 764 27.13 16.30 26.16
N ARG A 765 28.25 15.71 26.58
CA ARG A 765 29.17 16.33 27.54
C ARG A 765 30.12 17.28 26.83
N TYR A 766 29.69 18.52 26.61
CA TYR A 766 30.58 19.53 26.04
C TYR A 766 31.75 19.86 26.98
N GLY A 767 32.91 20.22 26.41
CA GLY A 767 34.12 20.56 27.17
C GLY A 767 33.92 21.73 28.14
N SER A 768 32.97 22.63 27.87
CA SER A 768 32.60 23.75 28.74
C SER A 768 31.80 23.35 29.99
N ILE A 769 31.30 22.12 30.07
CA ILE A 769 30.55 21.62 31.22
C ILE A 769 31.53 21.16 32.29
N ASP A 770 31.49 21.84 33.43
CA ASP A 770 32.33 21.54 34.59
C ASP A 770 31.76 20.38 35.42
N VAL A 771 32.49 19.27 35.44
CA VAL A 771 32.12 18.03 36.13
C VAL A 771 32.01 18.23 37.64
N GLU A 772 32.91 19.00 38.25
CA GLU A 772 32.94 19.20 39.70
C GLU A 772 31.83 20.16 40.13
N LYS A 773 31.67 21.28 39.41
CA LYS A 773 30.62 22.28 39.67
C LYS A 773 29.22 21.67 39.71
N TYR A 774 28.95 20.74 38.79
CA TYR A 774 27.65 20.09 38.68
C TYR A 774 27.59 18.72 39.37
N GLY A 775 28.67 18.27 40.01
CA GLY A 775 28.75 17.01 40.76
C GLY A 775 28.49 15.76 39.90
N LEU A 776 28.95 15.76 38.64
CA LEU A 776 28.65 14.70 37.68
C LEU A 776 29.41 13.41 38.04
N ARG A 777 28.69 12.28 38.04
CA ARG A 777 29.25 10.97 38.42
C ARG A 777 29.26 10.04 37.22
N ARG A 778 30.41 9.43 36.92
CA ARG A 778 30.49 8.41 35.86
C ARG A 778 29.77 7.14 36.31
N ILE A 779 28.77 6.71 35.55
CA ILE A 779 27.91 5.56 35.89
C ILE A 779 28.00 4.42 34.88
N VAL A 780 28.39 4.71 33.63
CA VAL A 780 28.72 3.70 32.62
C VAL A 780 30.08 4.06 32.03
N THR A 781 30.97 3.08 31.92
CA THR A 781 32.31 3.24 31.33
C THR A 781 32.42 2.40 30.08
N ASN A 782 33.06 2.93 29.03
CA ASN A 782 33.39 2.17 27.83
C ASN A 782 32.16 1.54 27.12
N LEU A 783 31.06 2.31 27.02
CA LEU A 783 29.88 1.97 26.23
C LEU A 783 30.26 1.89 24.74
N GLY A 784 30.12 0.72 24.13
CA GLY A 784 30.40 0.55 22.69
C GLY A 784 29.27 1.09 21.83
N VAL A 785 29.50 2.20 21.14
CA VAL A 785 28.50 2.84 20.27
C VAL A 785 28.85 2.60 18.81
N PRO A 786 28.01 1.91 18.02
CA PRO A 786 28.24 1.70 16.60
C PRO A 786 28.25 3.02 15.79
N LEU A 787 29.24 3.19 14.91
CA LEU A 787 29.33 4.27 13.94
C LEU A 787 30.00 3.73 12.67
N ALA A 788 29.28 3.70 11.54
CA ALA A 788 29.72 3.05 10.30
C ALA A 788 30.23 1.61 10.51
N HIS A 789 29.42 0.78 11.17
CA HIS A 789 29.72 -0.61 11.52
C HIS A 789 30.92 -0.83 12.47
N GLN A 790 31.47 0.23 13.08
CA GLN A 790 32.59 0.14 14.03
C GLN A 790 32.21 0.68 15.42
N PRO A 791 32.59 -0.01 16.51
CA PRO A 791 32.32 0.48 17.87
C PRO A 791 33.26 1.64 18.25
N VAL A 792 32.68 2.76 18.68
CA VAL A 792 33.38 3.91 19.26
C VAL A 792 32.93 4.06 20.73
N ASN A 793 33.88 4.14 21.66
CA ASN A 793 33.58 4.11 23.09
C ASN A 793 33.03 5.46 23.60
N ALA A 794 32.03 5.40 24.48
CA ALA A 794 31.50 6.52 25.27
C ALA A 794 31.55 6.21 26.78
N ASP A 795 31.69 7.25 27.59
CA ASP A 795 31.32 7.19 29.01
C ASP A 795 29.98 7.89 29.21
N VAL A 796 29.20 7.45 30.21
CA VAL A 796 27.95 8.12 30.61
C VAL A 796 28.11 8.65 32.02
N LEU A 797 27.94 9.97 32.16
CA LEU A 797 27.94 10.64 33.46
C LEU A 797 26.52 11.03 33.86
N GLU A 798 26.18 10.95 35.13
CA GLU A 798 24.90 11.33 35.71
C GLU A 798 25.05 12.63 36.52
N GLY A 799 24.10 13.53 36.34
CA GLY A 799 23.89 14.72 37.16
C GLY A 799 22.41 14.93 37.47
N ARG A 800 22.04 16.12 37.96
CA ARG A 800 20.65 16.49 38.23
C ARG A 800 20.31 17.90 37.78
N ILE A 801 19.15 18.08 37.14
CA ILE A 801 18.54 19.39 36.91
C ILE A 801 17.76 19.78 38.18
N ALA A 802 18.05 20.97 38.71
CA ALA A 802 17.44 21.52 39.92
C ALA A 802 17.44 20.57 41.14
N GLY A 803 18.38 19.64 41.21
CA GLY A 803 18.49 18.67 42.31
C GLY A 803 17.54 17.46 42.25
N GLU A 804 16.60 17.43 41.29
CA GLU A 804 15.51 16.45 41.27
C GLU A 804 15.50 15.55 40.03
N VAL A 805 15.65 16.12 38.83
CA VAL A 805 15.50 15.37 37.56
C VAL A 805 16.84 14.79 37.11
N PRO A 806 16.98 13.46 36.93
CA PRO A 806 18.20 12.85 36.41
C PRO A 806 18.55 13.35 35.00
N ILE A 807 19.81 13.69 34.78
CA ILE A 807 20.35 14.02 33.46
C ILE A 807 21.62 13.21 33.20
N TYR A 808 21.72 12.65 32.00
CA TYR A 808 22.86 11.87 31.52
C TYR A 808 23.64 12.64 30.47
N PHE A 809 24.96 12.56 30.58
CA PHE A 809 25.90 13.20 29.67
C PHE A 809 26.68 12.13 28.92
N ILE A 810 26.56 12.14 27.59
CA ILE A 810 27.37 11.29 26.71
C ILE A 810 28.74 11.94 26.57
N ASP A 811 29.75 11.33 27.18
CA ASP A 811 31.12 11.83 27.21
C ASP A 811 31.99 11.08 26.19
N ASN A 812 32.50 11.87 25.24
CA ASN A 812 33.48 11.43 24.27
C ASN A 812 34.36 12.64 23.93
N GLN A 813 35.64 12.57 24.33
CA GLN A 813 36.57 13.69 24.20
C GLN A 813 36.79 14.12 22.74
N GLN A 814 36.74 13.18 21.79
CA GLN A 814 36.96 13.47 20.36
C GLN A 814 35.83 14.28 19.74
N PHE A 815 34.57 13.98 20.11
CA PHE A 815 33.40 14.64 19.52
C PHE A 815 32.92 15.87 20.31
N PHE A 816 32.99 15.86 21.64
CA PHE A 816 32.38 16.89 22.49
C PHE A 816 33.36 17.66 23.37
N GLY A 817 34.62 17.22 23.49
CA GLY A 817 35.68 17.91 24.21
C GLY A 817 36.27 19.15 23.51
N ARG A 818 35.54 19.73 22.54
CA ARG A 818 35.98 20.85 21.69
C ARG A 818 35.42 22.19 22.19
N ASP A 819 36.03 23.30 21.76
CA ASP A 819 35.54 24.65 22.06
C ASP A 819 34.39 25.03 21.12
N GLY A 820 33.18 25.19 21.68
CA GLY A 820 31.94 25.41 20.94
C GLY A 820 31.05 24.16 20.77
N MET A 821 29.80 24.38 20.36
CA MET A 821 28.76 23.33 20.29
C MET A 821 28.47 22.85 18.86
N TYR A 822 28.42 23.77 17.89
CA TYR A 822 28.00 23.53 16.50
C TYR A 822 28.96 24.14 15.47
N GLY A 823 28.80 23.79 14.20
CA GLY A 823 29.50 24.40 13.07
C GLY A 823 30.79 23.66 12.70
N PHE A 824 30.92 22.40 13.11
CA PHE A 824 32.07 21.57 12.77
C PHE A 824 31.80 20.79 11.47
N TRP A 825 32.86 20.47 10.73
CA TRP A 825 32.76 19.77 9.46
C TRP A 825 32.23 18.33 9.59
N ASP A 826 32.30 17.74 10.78
CA ASP A 826 31.88 16.39 11.15
C ASP A 826 30.59 16.38 12.00
N ASP A 827 29.76 17.42 11.91
CA ASP A 827 28.52 17.53 12.69
C ASP A 827 27.52 16.39 12.40
N ASP A 828 27.51 15.83 11.19
CA ASP A 828 26.75 14.61 10.89
C ASP A 828 27.19 13.45 11.78
N ALA A 829 28.49 13.12 11.80
CA ALA A 829 29.05 12.05 12.62
C ALA A 829 28.83 12.30 14.12
N ARG A 830 29.03 13.53 14.60
CA ARG A 830 28.87 13.90 16.02
C ARG A 830 27.45 13.63 16.51
N PHE A 831 26.44 14.06 15.77
CA PHE A 831 25.04 13.97 16.21
C PHE A 831 24.40 12.62 15.88
N ILE A 832 24.88 11.91 14.85
CA ILE A 832 24.55 10.48 14.65
C ILE A 832 25.13 9.64 15.79
N TYR A 833 26.40 9.86 16.17
CA TYR A 833 27.03 9.20 17.31
C TYR A 833 26.29 9.48 18.62
N PHE A 834 25.95 10.74 18.90
CA PHE A 834 25.16 11.12 20.07
C PHE A 834 23.80 10.42 20.10
N SER A 835 23.08 10.45 18.98
CA SER A 835 21.77 9.80 18.83
C SER A 835 21.85 8.29 19.07
N ARG A 836 22.87 7.63 18.53
CA ARG A 836 23.13 6.21 18.74
C ARG A 836 23.50 5.93 20.20
N ALA A 837 24.40 6.70 20.80
CA ALA A 837 24.81 6.56 22.20
C ALA A 837 23.64 6.69 23.18
N ALA A 838 22.70 7.60 22.91
CA ALA A 838 21.49 7.78 23.70
C ALA A 838 20.58 6.52 23.70
N LEU A 839 20.59 5.71 22.63
CA LEU A 839 19.88 4.44 22.56
C LEU A 839 20.68 3.30 23.22
N GLU A 840 21.98 3.23 22.97
CA GLU A 840 22.85 2.17 23.51
C GLU A 840 22.97 2.24 25.05
N MET A 841 22.90 3.44 25.65
CA MET A 841 22.98 3.59 27.10
C MET A 841 21.77 3.04 27.86
N LEU A 842 20.62 2.84 27.19
CA LEU A 842 19.37 2.49 27.88
C LEU A 842 19.42 1.13 28.59
N ARG A 843 20.09 0.15 27.98
CA ARG A 843 20.25 -1.19 28.56
C ARG A 843 21.16 -1.20 29.80
N PRO A 844 22.39 -0.66 29.77
CA PRO A 844 23.23 -0.54 30.97
C PRO A 844 22.57 0.20 32.13
N LEU A 845 21.67 1.15 31.84
CA LEU A 845 20.96 1.92 32.85
C LEU A 845 19.69 1.24 33.37
N ASP A 846 19.33 0.08 32.82
CA ASP A 846 18.05 -0.60 33.06
C ASP A 846 16.85 0.36 32.96
N PHE A 847 16.91 1.25 31.96
CA PHE A 847 15.91 2.27 31.74
C PHE A 847 15.26 2.09 30.38
N ARG A 848 14.05 1.55 30.40
CA ARG A 848 13.17 1.44 29.25
C ARG A 848 12.16 2.58 29.28
N PRO A 849 12.32 3.64 28.47
CA PRO A 849 11.34 4.72 28.38
C PRO A 849 10.07 4.25 27.67
N ASP A 850 8.93 4.81 28.05
CA ASP A 850 7.69 4.69 27.28
C ASP A 850 7.74 5.59 26.04
N VAL A 851 8.37 6.77 26.18
CA VAL A 851 8.54 7.75 25.10
C VAL A 851 9.96 8.32 25.08
N ILE A 852 10.56 8.37 23.89
CA ILE A 852 11.74 9.20 23.62
C ILE A 852 11.29 10.48 22.92
N HIS A 853 11.48 11.61 23.59
CA HIS A 853 11.20 12.93 23.06
C HIS A 853 12.48 13.52 22.47
N VAL A 854 12.54 13.56 21.14
CA VAL A 854 13.66 14.05 20.34
C VAL A 854 13.43 15.51 19.94
N ASN A 855 14.50 16.30 19.96
CA ASN A 855 14.45 17.73 19.73
C ASN A 855 15.39 18.13 18.59
N ASP A 856 14.81 18.77 17.56
CA ASP A 856 15.47 19.26 16.35
C ASP A 856 16.28 18.21 15.56
N TRP A 857 16.94 18.65 14.49
CA TRP A 857 17.66 17.79 13.55
C TRP A 857 18.77 16.95 14.21
N HIS A 858 19.36 17.43 15.31
CA HIS A 858 20.45 16.76 16.05
C HIS A 858 20.08 15.35 16.54
N THR A 859 18.80 15.13 16.82
CA THR A 859 18.29 13.87 17.40
C THR A 859 17.20 13.22 16.54
N ALA A 860 16.82 13.87 15.44
CA ALA A 860 15.77 13.44 14.52
C ALA A 860 16.05 12.13 13.78
N VAL A 861 17.28 11.60 13.83
CA VAL A 861 17.62 10.28 13.27
C VAL A 861 17.18 9.12 14.17
N ILE A 862 16.93 9.38 15.47
CA ILE A 862 16.56 8.34 16.45
C ILE A 862 15.28 7.58 16.03
N PRO A 863 14.16 8.23 15.64
CA PRO A 863 12.97 7.51 15.16
C PRO A 863 13.27 6.59 13.97
N ASN A 864 14.12 7.04 13.03
CA ASN A 864 14.54 6.22 11.91
C ASN A 864 15.38 5.02 12.36
N MET A 865 16.32 5.20 13.30
CA MET A 865 17.13 4.12 13.85
C MET A 865 16.25 3.11 14.59
N LEU A 866 15.33 3.56 15.44
CA LEU A 866 14.39 2.68 16.14
C LEU A 866 13.58 1.83 15.15
N ALA A 867 13.02 2.47 14.11
CA ALA A 867 12.20 1.78 13.11
C ALA A 867 12.96 0.78 12.23
N ARG A 868 14.28 0.95 12.03
CA ARG A 868 15.06 0.14 11.07
C ARG A 868 16.08 -0.79 11.72
N LEU A 869 16.74 -0.33 12.78
CA LEU A 869 17.83 -1.04 13.44
C LEU A 869 17.38 -1.76 14.71
N TYR A 870 16.38 -1.22 15.42
CA TYR A 870 15.95 -1.75 16.73
C TYR A 870 14.53 -2.31 16.75
N ALA A 871 13.79 -2.26 15.63
CA ALA A 871 12.37 -2.63 15.59
C ALA A 871 12.09 -4.09 16.00
N ALA A 872 13.03 -5.00 15.74
CA ALA A 872 12.92 -6.41 16.09
C ALA A 872 13.33 -6.71 17.55
N ASP A 873 13.89 -5.74 18.27
CA ASP A 873 14.39 -5.92 19.63
C ASP A 873 13.31 -5.59 20.67
N PRO A 874 12.81 -6.56 21.45
CA PRO A 874 11.71 -6.33 22.41
C PRO A 874 11.96 -5.23 23.43
N PHE A 875 13.23 -4.95 23.77
CA PHE A 875 13.57 -3.88 24.70
C PHE A 875 13.21 -2.51 24.12
N TYR A 876 13.48 -2.30 22.84
CA TYR A 876 13.27 -1.03 22.14
C TYR A 876 11.94 -0.95 21.39
N ALA A 877 11.36 -2.10 21.05
CA ALA A 877 10.26 -2.19 20.10
C ALA A 877 8.98 -1.48 20.54
N ASP A 878 8.73 -1.23 21.83
CA ASP A 878 7.52 -0.52 22.29
C ASP A 878 7.78 0.97 22.60
N ILE A 879 8.97 1.49 22.29
CA ILE A 879 9.34 2.86 22.62
C ILE A 879 8.76 3.80 21.56
N ALA A 880 7.79 4.61 21.96
CA ALA A 880 7.23 5.64 21.09
C ALA A 880 8.14 6.88 21.00
N THR A 881 7.94 7.69 19.96
CA THR A 881 8.76 8.86 19.66
C THR A 881 7.93 10.12 19.42
N VAL A 882 8.40 11.22 20.02
CA VAL A 882 7.89 12.57 19.75
C VAL A 882 9.02 13.43 19.22
N LEU A 883 8.82 14.10 18.09
CA LEU A 883 9.76 15.07 17.54
C LEU A 883 9.25 16.50 17.74
N THR A 884 9.97 17.32 18.52
CA THR A 884 9.73 18.77 18.56
C THR A 884 10.65 19.53 17.61
N ILE A 885 10.06 20.31 16.71
CA ILE A 885 10.74 21.27 15.81
C ILE A 885 10.72 22.65 16.47
N HIS A 886 11.87 23.14 16.92
CA HIS A 886 12.01 24.47 17.54
C HIS A 886 12.31 25.54 16.48
N ASN A 887 12.98 25.16 15.40
CA ASN A 887 13.31 26.04 14.29
C ASN A 887 13.53 25.25 12.99
N LEU A 888 12.68 25.47 11.99
CA LEU A 888 12.72 24.75 10.72
C LEU A 888 13.90 25.16 9.80
N ALA A 889 14.57 26.27 10.10
CA ALA A 889 15.70 26.76 9.31
C ALA A 889 16.93 25.84 9.36
N PHE A 890 17.07 25.04 10.42
CA PHE A 890 18.20 24.11 10.60
C PHE A 890 17.71 22.66 10.49
N GLN A 891 17.97 22.04 9.33
CA GLN A 891 17.38 20.74 8.97
C GLN A 891 18.35 19.55 9.04
N GLY A 892 19.66 19.81 9.16
CA GLY A 892 20.68 18.76 9.12
C GLY A 892 20.73 18.08 7.74
N VAL A 893 21.02 18.86 6.69
CA VAL A 893 21.15 18.36 5.31
C VAL A 893 22.58 17.94 5.04
N PHE A 894 22.78 16.67 4.71
CA PHE A 894 24.08 16.06 4.48
C PHE A 894 24.08 15.19 3.22
N GLY A 895 25.27 14.71 2.84
CA GLY A 895 25.43 13.74 1.75
C GLY A 895 25.07 12.30 2.16
N TYR A 896 25.11 11.39 1.19
CA TYR A 896 24.78 9.97 1.39
C TYR A 896 25.63 9.28 2.49
N GLY A 897 26.86 9.75 2.72
CA GLY A 897 27.75 9.24 3.78
C GLY A 897 27.14 9.27 5.18
N ALA A 898 26.22 10.20 5.46
CA ALA A 898 25.49 10.24 6.72
C ALA A 898 24.63 8.98 6.97
N LEU A 899 24.13 8.32 5.92
CA LEU A 899 23.41 7.04 6.08
C LEU A 899 24.35 5.92 6.45
N ASN A 900 25.55 5.88 5.88
CA ASN A 900 26.55 4.88 6.24
C ASN A 900 27.03 5.08 7.68
N LEU A 901 27.25 6.33 8.13
CA LEU A 901 27.57 6.61 9.53
C LEU A 901 26.48 6.10 10.49
N ALA A 902 25.22 6.17 10.08
CA ALA A 902 24.05 5.74 10.86
C ALA A 902 23.69 4.25 10.70
N ASP A 903 24.43 3.48 9.89
CA ASP A 903 24.11 2.09 9.47
C ASP A 903 22.73 1.96 8.76
N LEU A 904 22.31 2.99 8.01
CA LEU A 904 21.02 3.09 7.33
C LEU A 904 21.10 3.02 5.78
N GLU A 905 22.27 2.81 5.21
CA GLU A 905 22.53 2.86 3.76
C GLU A 905 21.70 1.85 2.95
N GLN A 906 21.42 0.67 3.51
CA GLN A 906 20.68 -0.40 2.83
C GLN A 906 19.23 -0.03 2.50
N TRP A 907 18.67 0.96 3.19
CA TRP A 907 17.32 1.48 2.92
C TRP A 907 17.32 2.71 2.01
N GLY A 908 18.49 3.21 1.62
CA GLY A 908 18.64 4.30 0.66
C GLY A 908 18.04 5.64 1.08
N LEU A 909 17.81 6.50 0.07
CA LEU A 909 17.15 7.79 0.23
C LEU A 909 15.64 7.62 0.38
N ILE A 910 15.00 8.45 1.21
CA ILE A 910 13.54 8.55 1.25
C ILE A 910 13.12 9.41 0.07
N LYS A 911 12.27 8.85 -0.82
CA LYS A 911 11.78 9.55 -2.02
C LYS A 911 10.28 9.81 -1.90
N PRO A 912 9.85 10.87 -1.19
CA PRO A 912 8.44 11.25 -1.11
C PRO A 912 7.85 11.72 -2.46
N GLY A 913 8.64 11.80 -3.53
CA GLY A 913 8.20 12.29 -4.84
C GLY A 913 8.20 13.81 -4.91
N MET A 914 9.11 14.45 -4.16
CA MET A 914 9.17 15.90 -3.99
C MET A 914 10.53 16.42 -4.50
N PRO A 915 10.54 17.21 -5.59
CA PRO A 915 11.78 17.74 -6.17
C PRO A 915 12.62 18.51 -5.13
N GLY A 916 13.89 18.12 -4.98
CA GLY A 916 14.83 18.72 -4.03
C GLY A 916 14.94 18.02 -2.67
N LEU A 917 14.02 17.13 -2.32
CA LEU A 917 14.10 16.26 -1.14
C LEU A 917 14.49 14.82 -1.48
N ASP A 918 14.19 14.35 -2.70
CA ASP A 918 14.42 12.96 -3.13
C ASP A 918 15.91 12.58 -3.28
N ASP A 919 16.80 13.56 -3.39
CA ASP A 919 18.23 13.38 -3.73
C ASP A 919 19.21 13.79 -2.62
N ILE A 920 18.72 14.10 -1.42
CA ILE A 920 19.54 14.56 -0.28
C ILE A 920 19.25 13.75 1.00
N VAL A 921 20.18 13.77 1.97
CA VAL A 921 19.93 13.24 3.31
C VAL A 921 19.54 14.39 4.22
N ASN A 922 18.25 14.50 4.55
CA ASN A 922 17.72 15.49 5.48
C ASN A 922 17.33 14.79 6.81
N LEU A 923 18.12 14.97 7.88
CA LEU A 923 17.87 14.28 9.15
C LEU A 923 16.56 14.71 9.81
N LEU A 924 16.20 16.00 9.75
CA LEU A 924 14.91 16.48 10.26
C LEU A 924 13.74 15.90 9.46
N GLY A 925 13.86 15.83 8.13
CA GLY A 925 12.86 15.21 7.26
C GLY A 925 12.68 13.71 7.51
N ARG A 926 13.77 13.00 7.84
CA ARG A 926 13.69 11.60 8.30
C ARG A 926 12.97 11.49 9.64
N GLY A 927 13.27 12.36 10.59
CA GLY A 927 12.53 12.43 11.86
C GLY A 927 11.04 12.68 11.65
N LEU A 928 10.69 13.63 10.77
CA LEU A 928 9.31 13.92 10.40
C LEU A 928 8.61 12.69 9.80
N TYR A 929 9.32 11.94 8.96
CA TYR A 929 8.79 10.72 8.33
C TYR A 929 8.52 9.62 9.37
N PHE A 930 9.48 9.34 10.26
CA PHE A 930 9.44 8.17 11.15
C PHE A 930 8.87 8.40 12.55
N ALA A 931 8.80 9.65 13.05
CA ALA A 931 8.26 9.91 14.38
C ALA A 931 6.76 9.60 14.47
N ASP A 932 6.33 9.08 15.62
CA ASP A 932 4.92 8.73 15.87
C ASP A 932 4.04 9.99 16.00
N VAL A 933 4.62 11.06 16.58
CA VAL A 933 4.02 12.39 16.65
C VAL A 933 5.10 13.46 16.43
N VAL A 934 4.70 14.55 15.79
CA VAL A 934 5.54 15.73 15.55
C VAL A 934 4.86 16.93 16.16
N ASN A 935 5.59 17.77 16.88
CA ASN A 935 5.09 19.07 17.27
C ASN A 935 6.07 20.20 16.95
N THR A 936 5.54 21.41 16.95
CA THR A 936 6.33 22.63 16.98
C THR A 936 5.85 23.52 18.12
N VAL A 937 6.56 24.61 18.35
CA VAL A 937 6.52 25.39 19.58
C VAL A 937 5.39 26.44 19.64
N SER A 938 4.43 26.39 18.72
CA SER A 938 3.16 27.13 18.77
C SER A 938 2.14 26.58 17.76
N ASN A 939 0.84 26.85 17.97
CA ASN A 939 -0.25 26.45 17.08
C ASN A 939 -0.20 27.21 15.75
N ARG A 940 -0.06 28.53 15.81
CA ARG A 940 -0.01 29.34 14.59
C ARG A 940 1.20 29.00 13.73
N TYR A 941 2.36 28.75 14.35
CA TYR A 941 3.55 28.36 13.59
C TYR A 941 3.37 26.98 12.93
N ALA A 942 2.66 26.05 13.59
CA ALA A 942 2.32 24.75 12.99
C ALA A 942 1.49 24.90 11.71
N GLU A 943 0.64 25.93 11.61
CA GLU A 943 -0.09 26.27 10.39
C GLU A 943 0.81 26.98 9.36
N GLU A 944 1.62 27.95 9.81
CA GLU A 944 2.48 28.77 8.94
C GLU A 944 3.50 27.91 8.18
N ILE A 945 4.15 26.93 8.84
CA ILE A 945 5.16 26.07 8.22
C ILE A 945 4.60 25.12 7.13
N LEU A 946 3.28 25.01 7.02
CA LEU A 946 2.63 24.29 5.90
C LEU A 946 2.62 25.10 4.61
N THR A 947 3.01 26.37 4.65
CA THR A 947 3.07 27.26 3.50
C THR A 947 4.49 27.37 2.94
N PRO A 948 4.67 27.66 1.64
CA PRO A 948 6.00 27.81 1.05
C PRO A 948 6.83 28.96 1.65
N GLU A 949 6.19 30.00 2.20
CA GLU A 949 6.88 31.17 2.76
C GLU A 949 7.64 30.84 4.04
N TYR A 950 7.07 30.00 4.91
CA TYR A 950 7.66 29.67 6.23
C TYR A 950 8.15 28.23 6.32
N GLY A 951 7.78 27.37 5.37
CA GLY A 951 8.07 25.94 5.42
C GLY A 951 9.46 25.53 4.95
N GLU A 952 10.34 26.48 4.56
CA GLU A 952 11.76 26.21 4.24
C GLU A 952 11.97 25.01 3.30
N LYS A 953 11.11 24.88 2.27
CA LYS A 953 11.04 23.78 1.29
C LYS A 953 10.61 22.41 1.86
N MET A 954 10.35 22.33 3.16
CA MET A 954 9.76 21.18 3.83
C MET A 954 8.23 21.22 3.85
N ASP A 955 7.60 22.32 3.42
CA ASP A 955 6.15 22.49 3.36
C ASP A 955 5.39 21.34 2.68
N PRO A 956 5.86 20.74 1.56
CA PRO A 956 5.12 19.66 0.93
C PRO A 956 5.12 18.41 1.80
N LEU A 957 6.24 18.11 2.47
CA LEU A 957 6.37 16.97 3.38
C LEU A 957 5.56 17.19 4.67
N LEU A 958 5.57 18.41 5.22
CA LEU A 958 4.77 18.78 6.38
C LEU A 958 3.26 18.68 6.10
N ARG A 959 2.80 19.04 4.90
CA ARG A 959 1.39 18.85 4.49
C ARG A 959 0.99 17.38 4.44
N VAL A 960 1.85 16.50 3.93
CA VAL A 960 1.61 15.04 3.94
C VAL A 960 1.42 14.53 5.36
N PHE A 961 2.22 15.03 6.32
CA PHE A 961 2.16 14.61 7.72
C PHE A 961 1.36 15.54 8.63
N ARG A 962 0.47 16.39 8.09
CA ARG A 962 -0.35 17.33 8.86
C ARG A 962 -1.15 16.66 9.98
N GLY A 963 -1.60 15.42 9.75
CA GLY A 963 -2.38 14.66 10.73
C GLY A 963 -1.63 14.31 12.03
N LYS A 964 -0.30 14.36 12.04
CA LYS A 964 0.54 14.12 13.22
C LYS A 964 1.36 15.35 13.64
N LEU A 965 1.08 16.53 13.07
CA LEU A 965 1.74 17.80 13.40
C LEU A 965 0.89 18.59 14.39
N HIS A 966 1.47 18.93 15.54
CA HIS A 966 0.80 19.66 16.61
C HIS A 966 1.54 20.95 16.97
N GLY A 967 0.82 21.95 17.48
CA GLY A 967 1.42 23.12 18.11
C GLY A 967 1.30 23.03 19.63
N ILE A 968 2.40 23.25 20.35
CA ILE A 968 2.37 23.44 21.80
C ILE A 968 3.21 24.65 22.15
N ILE A 969 2.54 25.68 22.66
CA ILE A 969 3.18 26.91 23.13
C ILE A 969 4.14 26.58 24.28
N ASN A 970 5.36 27.09 24.23
CA ASN A 970 6.32 26.93 25.33
C ASN A 970 5.86 27.68 26.58
N GLY A 971 6.22 27.15 27.75
CA GLY A 971 6.09 27.88 29.01
C GLY A 971 7.36 28.67 29.36
N ILE A 972 7.28 29.42 30.46
CA ILE A 972 8.46 29.96 31.15
C ILE A 972 8.58 29.39 32.56
N ASP A 973 9.80 29.38 33.07
CA ASP A 973 10.12 28.89 34.41
C ASP A 973 9.81 29.96 35.46
N TYR A 974 8.73 29.77 36.23
CA TYR A 974 8.32 30.73 37.27
C TYR A 974 9.27 30.75 38.48
N ASP A 975 10.18 29.79 38.64
CA ASP A 975 11.22 29.89 39.68
C ASP A 975 12.28 30.93 39.28
N VAL A 976 12.51 31.08 37.98
CA VAL A 976 13.49 32.01 37.40
C VAL A 976 12.86 33.37 37.09
N PHE A 977 11.65 33.37 36.54
CA PHE A 977 10.94 34.54 36.04
C PHE A 977 9.76 34.90 36.94
N ASN A 978 10.05 35.42 38.14
CA ASN A 978 9.02 35.82 39.10
C ASN A 978 9.36 37.17 39.75
N PRO A 979 8.61 38.25 39.45
CA PRO A 979 8.91 39.58 39.95
C PRO A 979 8.84 39.71 41.49
N LEU A 980 8.23 38.74 42.19
CA LEU A 980 8.17 38.74 43.65
C LEU A 980 9.45 38.21 44.30
N THR A 981 10.18 37.32 43.63
CA THR A 981 11.35 36.60 44.18
C THR A 981 12.63 36.83 43.38
N ASP A 982 12.56 37.51 42.24
CA ASP A 982 13.70 37.80 41.39
C ASP A 982 14.65 38.80 42.08
N ALA A 983 15.79 38.26 42.52
CA ALA A 983 16.84 39.00 43.22
C ALA A 983 17.54 40.06 42.36
N SER A 984 17.30 40.08 41.04
CA SER A 984 17.84 41.09 40.14
C SER A 984 17.09 42.42 40.20
N LEU A 985 15.90 42.43 40.81
CA LEU A 985 15.01 43.58 40.90
C LEU A 985 15.28 44.44 42.12
N VAL A 986 15.03 45.75 42.00
CA VAL A 986 15.19 46.71 43.10
C VAL A 986 14.01 46.64 44.06
N ALA A 987 12.80 46.48 43.52
CA ALA A 987 11.57 46.35 44.30
C ALA A 987 10.81 45.10 43.86
N PRO A 988 10.63 44.09 44.72
CA PRO A 988 9.81 42.92 44.39
C PRO A 988 8.32 43.30 44.36
N TYR A 989 7.58 42.70 43.43
CA TYR A 989 6.16 42.98 43.22
C TYR A 989 5.39 41.79 42.64
N ASP A 990 4.07 41.87 42.72
CA ASP A 990 3.12 40.94 42.14
C ASP A 990 1.93 41.69 41.51
N ILE A 991 0.90 40.96 41.08
CA ILE A 991 -0.31 41.55 40.48
C ILE A 991 -1.05 42.50 41.43
N ALA A 992 -0.99 42.26 42.74
CA ALA A 992 -1.68 43.06 43.75
C ALA A 992 -0.89 44.33 44.14
N SER A 993 0.40 44.38 43.82
CA SER A 993 1.34 45.46 44.18
C SER A 993 2.09 46.03 42.98
N ILE A 994 1.48 45.96 41.78
CA ILE A 994 2.11 46.32 40.51
C ILE A 994 2.58 47.78 40.45
N GLU A 995 2.00 48.68 41.24
CA GLU A 995 2.46 50.06 41.37
C GLU A 995 3.94 50.17 41.77
N LYS A 996 4.50 49.17 42.49
CA LYS A 996 5.92 49.10 42.84
C LYS A 996 6.83 48.92 41.63
N LYS A 997 6.30 48.50 40.48
CA LYS A 997 7.04 48.42 39.21
C LYS A 997 7.70 49.76 38.85
N VAL A 998 7.13 50.89 39.27
CA VAL A 998 7.70 52.23 39.06
C VAL A 998 9.09 52.39 39.68
N GLU A 999 9.38 51.73 40.80
CA GLU A 999 10.69 51.78 41.45
C GLU A 999 11.75 51.08 40.60
N ASN A 1000 11.39 49.94 39.99
CA ASN A 1000 12.25 49.24 39.03
C ASN A 1000 12.48 50.07 37.76
N LYS A 1001 11.45 50.78 37.27
CA LYS A 1001 11.57 51.71 36.14
C LYS A 1001 12.56 52.85 36.42
N LEU A 1002 12.41 53.54 37.55
CA LEU A 1002 13.31 54.63 37.95
C LEU A 1002 14.75 54.14 38.15
N ALA A 1003 14.92 52.96 38.73
CA ALA A 1003 16.23 52.33 38.89
C ALA A 1003 16.86 52.00 37.53
N LEU A 1004 16.09 51.42 36.61
CA LEU A 1004 16.56 51.10 35.26
C LEU A 1004 16.94 52.38 34.50
N GLN A 1005 16.10 53.42 34.51
CA GLN A 1005 16.40 54.73 33.90
C GLN A 1005 17.76 55.25 34.37
N LYS A 1006 17.98 55.27 35.69
CA LYS A 1006 19.25 55.69 36.28
C LYS A 1006 20.42 54.80 35.86
N GLN A 1007 20.23 53.48 35.85
CA GLN A 1007 21.28 52.50 35.50
C GLN A 1007 21.72 52.62 34.04
N VAL A 1008 20.77 52.88 33.12
CA VAL A 1008 21.06 52.97 31.67
C VAL A 1008 21.32 54.40 31.18
N GLY A 1009 21.39 55.37 32.11
CA GLY A 1009 21.74 56.77 31.83
C GLY A 1009 20.62 57.64 31.27
N LEU A 1010 19.36 57.21 31.38
CA LEU A 1010 18.18 57.96 30.94
C LEU A 1010 17.62 58.85 32.07
N PRO A 1011 16.97 59.99 31.77
CA PRO A 1011 16.32 60.84 32.77
C PRO A 1011 15.29 60.03 33.61
N PRO A 1012 15.44 59.99 34.95
CA PRO A 1012 14.47 59.31 35.80
C PRO A 1012 13.16 60.11 35.86
N ASP A 1013 12.10 59.57 35.27
CA ASP A 1013 10.76 60.14 35.28
C ASP A 1013 9.73 59.00 35.16
N PRO A 1014 8.85 58.81 36.16
CA PRO A 1014 7.87 57.74 36.13
C PRO A 1014 6.80 57.95 35.05
N ALA A 1015 6.55 59.19 34.62
CA ALA A 1015 5.51 59.55 33.66
C ALA A 1015 5.93 59.35 32.20
N ILE A 1016 7.23 59.22 31.90
CA ILE A 1016 7.71 58.98 30.53
C ILE A 1016 7.60 57.48 30.23
N PRO A 1017 6.81 57.04 29.22
CA PRO A 1017 6.69 55.63 28.86
C PRO A 1017 8.02 55.06 28.36
N MET A 1018 8.37 53.86 28.82
CA MET A 1018 9.58 53.14 28.43
C MET A 1018 9.25 51.87 27.65
N ILE A 1019 9.88 51.72 26.48
CA ILE A 1019 9.82 50.54 25.62
C ILE A 1019 11.13 49.76 25.74
N GLY A 1020 11.05 48.48 26.09
CA GLY A 1020 12.18 47.56 26.12
C GLY A 1020 12.26 46.70 24.85
N LEU A 1021 13.47 46.42 24.37
CA LEU A 1021 13.76 45.48 23.28
C LEU A 1021 14.93 44.58 23.69
N ILE A 1022 14.67 43.28 23.84
CA ILE A 1022 15.70 42.26 24.09
C ILE A 1022 15.67 41.27 22.94
N SER A 1023 16.71 41.22 22.10
CA SER A 1023 16.69 40.39 20.90
C SER A 1023 18.07 40.08 20.32
N ARG A 1024 18.14 39.04 19.47
CA ARG A 1024 19.27 38.86 18.54
C ARG A 1024 19.10 39.85 17.39
N LEU A 1025 20.17 40.55 17.01
CA LEU A 1025 20.06 41.67 16.09
C LEU A 1025 20.19 41.22 14.61
N TYR A 1026 19.15 40.59 14.07
CA TYR A 1026 19.07 40.11 12.68
C TYR A 1026 17.73 40.47 12.02
N ASP A 1027 17.66 40.41 10.68
CA ASP A 1027 16.44 40.73 9.88
C ASP A 1027 15.19 40.00 10.37
N GLN A 1028 15.33 38.72 10.75
CA GLN A 1028 14.21 37.90 11.26
C GLN A 1028 13.42 38.60 12.37
N LYS A 1029 14.08 39.46 13.18
CA LYS A 1029 13.51 40.12 14.34
C LYS A 1029 12.84 41.47 14.02
N GLY A 1030 12.65 41.80 12.75
CA GLY A 1030 11.90 42.99 12.33
C GLY A 1030 12.60 44.31 12.59
N LEU A 1031 13.94 44.30 12.70
CA LEU A 1031 14.70 45.49 13.06
C LEU A 1031 14.80 46.51 11.92
N ASP A 1032 14.59 46.07 10.68
CA ASP A 1032 14.36 46.91 9.51
C ASP A 1032 13.08 47.77 9.64
N LEU A 1033 12.00 47.24 10.24
CA LEU A 1033 10.80 48.03 10.52
C LEU A 1033 11.12 49.16 11.50
N ILE A 1034 11.85 48.84 12.58
CA ILE A 1034 12.29 49.82 13.59
C ILE A 1034 13.18 50.89 12.95
N ALA A 1035 14.13 50.49 12.09
CA ALA A 1035 15.02 51.41 11.38
C ALA A 1035 14.26 52.50 10.61
N ASN A 1036 13.17 52.11 9.93
CA ASN A 1036 12.35 53.02 9.13
C ASN A 1036 11.51 53.99 9.98
N ILE A 1037 11.11 53.61 11.20
CA ILE A 1037 10.28 54.46 12.06
C ILE A 1037 11.06 55.18 13.16
N MET A 1038 12.36 54.93 13.30
CA MET A 1038 13.18 55.46 14.39
C MET A 1038 13.10 56.99 14.49
N TRP A 1039 13.15 57.69 13.36
CA TRP A 1039 12.99 59.15 13.30
C TRP A 1039 11.62 59.62 13.86
N GLY A 1040 10.56 58.86 13.59
CA GLY A 1040 9.22 59.13 14.12
C GLY A 1040 9.13 58.86 15.63
N LEU A 1041 9.69 57.74 16.08
CA LEU A 1041 9.73 57.37 17.50
C LEU A 1041 10.45 58.44 18.34
N MET A 1042 11.55 59.00 17.83
CA MET A 1042 12.32 60.03 18.54
C MET A 1042 11.58 61.36 18.70
N ARG A 1043 10.50 61.61 17.92
CA ARG A 1043 9.63 62.78 18.07
C ARG A 1043 8.55 62.61 19.14
N LEU A 1044 8.29 61.39 19.56
CA LEU A 1044 7.35 61.08 20.65
C LEU A 1044 8.04 61.24 22.01
N ASN A 1045 7.26 61.47 23.07
CA ASN A 1045 7.78 61.53 24.44
C ASN A 1045 7.86 60.12 25.04
N LEU A 1046 8.90 59.37 24.67
CA LEU A 1046 9.15 58.00 25.14
C LEU A 1046 10.64 57.76 25.35
N GLN A 1047 10.95 56.66 26.03
CA GLN A 1047 12.30 56.09 26.16
C GLN A 1047 12.36 54.70 25.52
N LEU A 1048 13.48 54.36 24.88
CA LEU A 1048 13.76 53.06 24.26
C LEU A 1048 15.04 52.46 24.86
N VAL A 1049 14.94 51.25 25.41
CA VAL A 1049 16.07 50.51 25.98
C VAL A 1049 16.29 49.22 25.19
N VAL A 1050 17.49 49.07 24.62
CA VAL A 1050 17.85 47.94 23.75
C VAL A 1050 18.96 47.12 24.38
N LEU A 1051 18.78 45.80 24.41
CA LEU A 1051 19.80 44.81 24.77
C LEU A 1051 19.86 43.70 23.71
N GLY A 1052 21.02 43.53 23.07
CA GLY A 1052 21.15 42.51 22.03
C GLY A 1052 22.52 42.53 21.35
N ALA A 1053 22.79 41.52 20.54
CA ALA A 1053 23.98 41.45 19.66
C ALA A 1053 23.62 40.70 18.37
N GLY A 1054 24.37 40.94 17.29
CA GLY A 1054 24.12 40.29 16.01
C GLY A 1054 24.83 40.96 14.84
N ASP A 1055 24.07 41.27 13.78
CA ASP A 1055 24.58 41.93 12.59
C ASP A 1055 25.07 43.35 12.90
N ALA A 1056 26.30 43.65 12.47
CA ALA A 1056 27.01 44.90 12.73
C ALA A 1056 26.19 46.13 12.30
N ARG A 1057 25.37 46.04 11.24
CA ARG A 1057 24.55 47.19 10.80
C ARG A 1057 23.49 47.58 11.82
N TYR A 1058 22.88 46.61 12.49
CA TYR A 1058 21.85 46.87 13.50
C TYR A 1058 22.47 47.30 14.82
N GLU A 1059 23.61 46.72 15.18
CA GLU A 1059 24.39 47.20 16.31
C GLU A 1059 24.77 48.67 16.14
N GLU A 1060 25.29 49.05 14.97
CA GLU A 1060 25.67 50.44 14.68
C GLU A 1060 24.45 51.36 14.61
N MET A 1061 23.34 50.92 14.03
CA MET A 1061 22.08 51.67 14.01
C MET A 1061 21.63 52.04 15.44
N PHE A 1062 21.62 51.08 16.37
CA PHE A 1062 21.21 51.34 17.75
C PHE A 1062 22.25 52.17 18.52
N ARG A 1063 23.55 51.96 18.30
CA ARG A 1063 24.62 52.80 18.89
C ARG A 1063 24.51 54.25 18.42
N ALA A 1064 24.29 54.48 17.14
CA ALA A 1064 24.13 55.82 16.57
C ALA A 1064 22.91 56.54 17.18
N ASN A 1065 21.76 55.87 17.26
CA ASN A 1065 20.56 56.47 17.85
C ASN A 1065 20.69 56.76 19.35
N ALA A 1066 21.40 55.90 20.11
CA ALA A 1066 21.71 56.16 21.51
C ALA A 1066 22.63 57.38 21.69
N ARG A 1067 23.63 57.55 20.80
CA ARG A 1067 24.53 58.72 20.80
C ARG A 1067 23.79 60.00 20.44
N ASP A 1068 22.92 59.95 19.43
CA ASP A 1068 22.25 61.13 18.88
C ASP A 1068 21.02 61.54 19.72
N ASN A 1069 20.48 60.62 20.54
CA ASN A 1069 19.32 60.85 21.42
C ASN A 1069 19.58 60.35 22.86
N PRO A 1070 20.60 60.84 23.58
CA PRO A 1070 21.07 60.26 24.85
C PRO A 1070 20.07 60.36 26.00
N GLY A 1071 19.06 61.24 25.90
CA GLY A 1071 17.97 61.34 26.87
C GLY A 1071 16.77 60.43 26.59
N LYS A 1072 16.75 59.73 25.45
CA LYS A 1072 15.63 58.88 25.01
C LYS A 1072 16.02 57.45 24.68
N VAL A 1073 17.24 57.19 24.20
CA VAL A 1073 17.66 55.85 23.74
C VAL A 1073 18.88 55.38 24.51
N SER A 1074 18.82 54.14 25.00
CA SER A 1074 19.98 53.42 25.53
C SER A 1074 20.14 52.09 24.81
N ALA A 1075 21.34 51.81 24.32
CA ALA A 1075 21.65 50.58 23.59
C ALA A 1075 22.86 49.88 24.22
N THR A 1076 22.61 48.71 24.80
CA THR A 1076 23.67 47.82 25.32
C THR A 1076 23.88 46.67 24.36
N ILE A 1077 25.02 46.67 23.69
CA ILE A 1077 25.37 45.57 22.77
C ILE A 1077 26.05 44.43 23.53
N GLY A 1078 25.50 43.23 23.43
CA GLY A 1078 25.97 42.02 24.11
C GLY A 1078 24.87 41.28 24.88
N PHE A 1079 25.26 40.27 25.66
CA PHE A 1079 24.36 39.46 26.47
C PHE A 1079 24.59 39.74 27.96
N LYS A 1080 23.58 40.31 28.64
CA LYS A 1080 23.62 40.64 30.08
C LYS A 1080 22.34 40.15 30.77
N PRO A 1081 22.31 38.93 31.34
CA PRO A 1081 21.10 38.33 31.91
C PRO A 1081 20.39 39.18 32.97
N VAL A 1082 21.16 39.76 33.90
CA VAL A 1082 20.64 40.63 34.96
C VAL A 1082 19.96 41.87 34.37
N LEU A 1083 20.59 42.51 33.39
CA LEU A 1083 20.00 43.67 32.71
C LEU A 1083 18.75 43.29 31.93
N ALA A 1084 18.67 42.08 31.35
CA ALA A 1084 17.48 41.60 30.66
C ALA A 1084 16.27 41.51 31.60
N GLN A 1085 16.44 40.90 32.78
CA GLN A 1085 15.38 40.85 33.81
C GLN A 1085 14.96 42.24 34.28
N GLN A 1086 15.93 43.14 34.49
CA GLN A 1086 15.67 44.53 34.86
C GLN A 1086 14.91 45.29 33.76
N ILE A 1087 15.19 45.03 32.47
CA ILE A 1087 14.43 45.60 31.35
C ILE A 1087 12.97 45.09 31.37
N TYR A 1088 12.73 43.79 31.60
CA TYR A 1088 11.36 43.27 31.76
C TYR A 1088 10.66 43.88 32.98
N ALA A 1089 11.34 44.09 34.10
CA ALA A 1089 10.73 44.69 35.28
C ALA A 1089 10.52 46.21 35.17
N GLY A 1090 11.42 46.93 34.49
CA GLY A 1090 11.41 48.40 34.44
C GLY A 1090 10.70 49.01 33.23
N SER A 1091 10.50 48.27 32.13
CA SER A 1091 9.82 48.78 30.95
C SER A 1091 8.30 48.74 31.10
N ASP A 1092 7.59 49.70 30.50
CA ASP A 1092 6.13 49.68 30.43
C ASP A 1092 5.65 48.80 29.28
N MET A 1093 6.36 48.85 28.16
CA MET A 1093 6.05 48.10 26.93
C MET A 1093 7.25 47.26 26.47
N PHE A 1094 6.99 46.15 25.79
CA PHE A 1094 8.03 45.28 25.23
C PHE A 1094 7.82 45.07 23.73
N LEU A 1095 8.83 45.41 22.92
CA LEU A 1095 8.69 45.45 21.47
C LEU A 1095 9.23 44.17 20.82
N MET A 1096 8.40 43.48 20.03
CA MET A 1096 8.78 42.27 19.27
C MET A 1096 8.17 42.28 17.85
N PRO A 1097 8.73 43.03 16.89
CA PRO A 1097 8.16 43.18 15.55
C PRO A 1097 8.63 42.06 14.60
N SER A 1098 8.84 40.84 15.12
CA SER A 1098 9.45 39.73 14.38
C SER A 1098 8.76 39.45 13.05
N ARG A 1099 9.56 39.20 12.00
CA ARG A 1099 9.06 38.77 10.68
C ARG A 1099 8.43 37.38 10.77
N PHE A 1100 9.07 36.49 11.52
CA PHE A 1100 8.49 35.23 11.96
C PHE A 1100 9.08 34.83 13.32
N GLU A 1101 8.27 34.19 14.16
CA GLU A 1101 8.66 33.82 15.52
C GLU A 1101 8.02 32.49 15.91
N PRO A 1102 8.74 31.35 15.84
CA PRO A 1102 8.17 30.03 16.10
C PRO A 1102 7.41 29.93 17.42
N CYS A 1103 7.96 30.51 18.48
CA CYS A 1103 7.27 30.70 19.76
C CYS A 1103 7.48 32.11 20.31
N GLY A 1104 8.75 32.49 20.50
CA GLY A 1104 9.12 33.68 21.28
C GLY A 1104 8.96 33.40 22.77
N LEU A 1105 10.01 33.62 23.56
CA LEU A 1105 9.92 33.57 25.03
C LEU A 1105 9.77 34.97 25.63
N GLY A 1106 10.19 36.01 24.90
CA GLY A 1106 10.28 37.36 25.43
C GLY A 1106 8.93 37.96 25.81
N GLN A 1107 7.89 37.68 25.03
CA GLN A 1107 6.52 38.14 25.30
C GLN A 1107 5.92 37.43 26.52
N LEU A 1108 6.24 36.15 26.72
CA LEU A 1108 5.78 35.41 27.91
C LEU A 1108 6.40 35.99 29.17
N ILE A 1109 7.71 36.26 29.13
CA ILE A 1109 8.42 36.92 30.24
C ILE A 1109 7.85 38.34 30.45
N SER A 1110 7.58 39.11 29.39
CA SER A 1110 7.03 40.46 29.54
C SER A 1110 5.63 40.45 30.18
N LEU A 1111 4.75 39.54 29.77
CA LEU A 1111 3.44 39.33 30.39
C LEU A 1111 3.58 39.05 31.89
N ARG A 1112 4.47 38.11 32.26
CA ARG A 1112 4.72 37.74 33.66
C ARG A 1112 5.21 38.90 34.52
N TYR A 1113 5.97 39.84 33.93
CA TYR A 1113 6.48 41.02 34.63
C TYR A 1113 5.54 42.24 34.51
N GLY A 1114 4.37 42.11 33.88
CA GLY A 1114 3.41 43.23 33.71
C GLY A 1114 3.90 44.31 32.74
N THR A 1115 4.75 43.93 31.78
CA THR A 1115 5.22 44.76 30.68
C THR A 1115 4.48 44.38 29.41
N ILE A 1116 3.78 45.36 28.83
CA ILE A 1116 2.78 45.10 27.79
C ILE A 1116 3.47 44.88 26.43
N PRO A 1117 3.31 43.70 25.81
CA PRO A 1117 3.96 43.40 24.55
C PRO A 1117 3.31 44.14 23.37
N ILE A 1118 4.13 44.61 22.44
CA ILE A 1118 3.75 45.15 21.12
C ILE A 1118 4.37 44.23 20.07
N VAL A 1119 3.52 43.47 19.37
CA VAL A 1119 3.97 42.33 18.56
C VAL A 1119 3.34 42.31 17.19
N ARG A 1120 4.01 41.64 16.24
CA ARG A 1120 3.38 41.22 15.00
C ARG A 1120 2.63 39.90 15.22
N ALA A 1121 1.44 39.74 14.63
CA ALA A 1121 0.68 38.48 14.61
C ALA A 1121 1.37 37.42 13.73
N THR A 1122 2.39 36.75 14.28
CA THR A 1122 3.09 35.62 13.63
C THR A 1122 3.52 34.59 14.66
N GLY A 1123 3.46 33.31 14.28
CA GLY A 1123 3.82 32.17 15.11
C GLY A 1123 3.31 32.29 16.56
N GLY A 1124 4.18 32.04 17.54
CA GLY A 1124 3.76 32.04 18.95
C GLY A 1124 3.36 33.40 19.50
N LEU A 1125 3.69 34.51 18.82
CA LEU A 1125 3.21 35.84 19.22
C LEU A 1125 1.70 35.97 18.99
N ALA A 1126 1.19 35.44 17.87
CA ALA A 1126 -0.24 35.44 17.56
C ALA A 1126 -1.05 34.53 18.51
N ASP A 1127 -0.43 33.48 19.03
CA ASP A 1127 -1.09 32.54 19.95
C ASP A 1127 -1.13 33.02 21.41
N THR A 1128 -0.26 33.98 21.77
CA THR A 1128 -0.05 34.37 23.16
C THR A 1128 -0.49 35.78 23.46
N ILE A 1129 -0.59 36.64 22.44
CA ILE A 1129 -0.95 38.04 22.58
C ILE A 1129 -2.27 38.33 21.89
N ASP A 1130 -3.27 38.71 22.68
CA ASP A 1130 -4.57 39.20 22.23
C ASP A 1130 -4.54 40.73 22.13
N ASP A 1131 -4.98 41.29 21.00
CA ASP A 1131 -5.00 42.75 20.78
C ASP A 1131 -5.93 43.45 21.79
N TRP A 1132 -5.45 44.54 22.35
CA TRP A 1132 -6.19 45.33 23.32
C TRP A 1132 -7.36 46.07 22.68
N ASP A 1133 -8.57 45.70 23.08
CA ASP A 1133 -9.80 46.42 22.78
C ASP A 1133 -10.08 47.45 23.88
N PRO A 1134 -9.96 48.77 23.60
CA PRO A 1134 -10.19 49.80 24.61
C PRO A 1134 -11.66 49.96 25.03
N VAL A 1135 -12.61 49.47 24.24
CA VAL A 1135 -14.06 49.52 24.52
C VAL A 1135 -14.44 48.36 25.44
N GLN A 1136 -14.04 47.14 25.09
CA GLN A 1136 -14.33 45.93 25.88
C GLN A 1136 -13.39 45.78 27.08
N GLN A 1137 -12.22 46.43 27.03
CA GLN A 1137 -11.14 46.30 28.00
C GLN A 1137 -10.64 44.86 28.17
N THR A 1138 -10.52 44.18 27.03
CA THR A 1138 -10.03 42.81 26.87
C THR A 1138 -8.76 42.81 26.03
N GLY A 1139 -7.95 41.75 26.14
CA GLY A 1139 -6.64 41.65 25.52
C GLY A 1139 -5.49 41.87 26.50
N ASN A 1140 -4.28 41.44 26.10
CA ASN A 1140 -3.09 41.45 26.95
C ASN A 1140 -1.86 42.11 26.26
N GLY A 1141 -2.02 42.65 25.04
CA GLY A 1141 -0.98 43.41 24.35
C GLY A 1141 -1.50 44.20 23.15
N PHE A 1142 -0.59 44.71 22.32
CA PHE A 1142 -0.92 45.40 21.07
C PHE A 1142 -0.39 44.61 19.88
N VAL A 1143 -1.24 44.38 18.90
CA VAL A 1143 -0.94 43.48 17.78
C VAL A 1143 -1.09 44.21 16.45
N PHE A 1144 -0.16 43.97 15.52
CA PHE A 1144 -0.30 44.34 14.11
C PHE A 1144 -0.06 43.15 13.20
N THR A 1145 -0.64 43.16 12.00
CA THR A 1145 -0.66 41.97 11.12
C THR A 1145 0.25 42.14 9.91
N ALA A 1146 0.22 43.32 9.27
CA ALA A 1146 1.04 43.59 8.10
C ALA A 1146 2.51 43.69 8.52
N TYR A 1147 3.44 43.11 7.74
CA TYR A 1147 4.87 43.36 7.94
C TYR A 1147 5.24 44.73 7.38
N ASP A 1148 4.71 45.78 8.02
CA ASP A 1148 4.81 47.17 7.61
C ASP A 1148 5.19 48.07 8.80
N HIS A 1149 6.03 49.05 8.51
CA HIS A 1149 6.61 49.92 9.54
C HIS A 1149 5.60 50.95 10.05
N TRP A 1150 4.63 51.39 9.24
CA TRP A 1150 3.58 52.30 9.69
C TRP A 1150 2.54 51.60 10.55
N ASP A 1151 2.22 50.34 10.26
CA ASP A 1151 1.33 49.53 11.11
C ASP A 1151 1.96 49.33 12.50
N LEU A 1152 3.25 48.98 12.56
CA LEU A 1152 4.01 48.95 13.82
C LEU A 1152 3.97 50.31 14.55
N PHE A 1153 4.24 51.40 13.84
CA PHE A 1153 4.22 52.74 14.43
C PHE A 1153 2.85 53.10 15.01
N ALA A 1154 1.76 52.72 14.34
CA ALA A 1154 0.39 52.92 14.83
C ALA A 1154 0.14 52.20 16.16
N GLN A 1155 0.64 50.97 16.32
CA GLN A 1155 0.51 50.24 17.59
C GLN A 1155 1.32 50.86 18.71
N VAL A 1156 2.53 51.38 18.40
CA VAL A 1156 3.29 52.15 19.39
C VAL A 1156 2.50 53.38 19.84
N VAL A 1157 1.89 54.13 18.93
CA VAL A 1157 1.03 55.27 19.29
C VAL A 1157 -0.19 54.83 20.11
N ARG A 1158 -0.89 53.75 19.74
CA ARG A 1158 -2.02 53.19 20.52
C ARG A 1158 -1.60 52.83 21.94
N ALA A 1159 -0.44 52.20 22.10
CA ALA A 1159 0.10 51.83 23.40
C ALA A 1159 0.41 53.06 24.26
N LEU A 1160 1.04 54.08 23.68
CA LEU A 1160 1.34 55.34 24.36
C LEU A 1160 0.08 56.09 24.79
N GLU A 1161 -0.95 56.17 23.94
CA GLU A 1161 -2.21 56.82 24.29
C GLU A 1161 -2.99 56.05 25.36
N THR A 1162 -2.91 54.72 25.36
CA THR A 1162 -3.50 53.87 26.41
C THR A 1162 -2.76 54.03 27.74
N PHE A 1163 -1.43 54.12 27.72
CA PHE A 1163 -0.59 54.37 28.90
C PHE A 1163 -0.96 55.67 29.61
N ARG A 1164 -1.41 56.69 28.88
CA ARG A 1164 -1.89 57.97 29.43
C ARG A 1164 -3.19 57.84 30.23
N GLN A 1165 -3.88 56.69 30.15
CA GLN A 1165 -5.12 56.38 30.85
C GLN A 1165 -4.85 55.36 31.99
N PRO A 1166 -4.67 55.79 33.25
CA PRO A 1166 -4.19 54.91 34.32
C PRO A 1166 -5.10 53.70 34.62
N SER A 1167 -6.43 53.88 34.53
CA SER A 1167 -7.39 52.81 34.85
C SER A 1167 -7.39 51.69 33.78
N PRO A 1168 -7.56 52.00 32.48
CA PRO A 1168 -7.36 51.02 31.41
C PRO A 1168 -5.98 50.35 31.44
N TRP A 1169 -4.90 51.11 31.64
CA TRP A 1169 -3.55 50.57 31.67
C TRP A 1169 -3.34 49.56 32.81
N ARG A 1170 -3.78 49.87 34.04
CA ARG A 1170 -3.70 48.93 35.16
C ARG A 1170 -4.46 47.64 34.90
N ARG A 1171 -5.63 47.72 34.26
CA ARG A 1171 -6.40 46.53 33.90
C ARG A 1171 -5.66 45.68 32.88
N LEU A 1172 -5.11 46.30 31.83
CA LEU A 1172 -4.29 45.63 30.83
C LEU A 1172 -3.08 44.92 31.47
N GLN A 1173 -2.39 45.57 32.42
CA GLN A 1173 -1.29 44.94 33.15
C GLN A 1173 -1.73 43.78 34.05
N ALA A 1174 -2.88 43.90 34.73
CA ALA A 1174 -3.42 42.82 35.53
C ALA A 1174 -3.80 41.60 34.66
N THR A 1175 -4.43 41.83 33.50
CA THR A 1175 -4.70 40.77 32.51
C THR A 1175 -3.40 40.12 32.03
N ALA A 1176 -2.37 40.91 31.72
CA ALA A 1176 -1.07 40.39 31.31
C ALA A 1176 -0.43 39.49 32.38
N MET A 1177 -0.36 39.94 33.64
CA MET A 1177 0.27 39.16 34.73
C MET A 1177 -0.54 37.94 35.18
N SER A 1178 -1.85 37.92 34.92
CA SER A 1178 -2.74 36.80 35.23
C SER A 1178 -2.82 35.77 34.09
N THR A 1179 -2.28 36.07 32.92
CA THR A 1179 -2.17 35.12 31.82
C THR A 1179 -1.21 34.00 32.23
N ASP A 1180 -1.71 32.75 32.30
CA ASP A 1180 -0.88 31.61 32.68
C ASP A 1180 0.01 31.16 31.52
N VAL A 1181 1.28 31.57 31.59
CA VAL A 1181 2.35 31.23 30.64
C VAL A 1181 3.36 30.25 31.26
N SER A 1182 2.98 29.51 32.30
CA SER A 1182 3.85 28.57 33.01
C SER A 1182 4.07 27.26 32.23
N TRP A 1183 5.17 26.56 32.56
CA TRP A 1183 5.40 25.21 32.05
C TRP A 1183 4.40 24.16 32.55
N ALA A 1184 3.66 24.40 33.64
CA ALA A 1184 2.67 23.45 34.12
C ALA A 1184 1.52 23.27 33.10
N ASN A 1185 1.02 24.37 32.55
CA ASN A 1185 0.00 24.38 31.50
C ASN A 1185 0.50 23.69 30.21
N SER A 1186 1.72 24.00 29.77
CA SER A 1186 2.30 23.36 28.58
C SER A 1186 2.59 21.87 28.82
N ALA A 1187 3.06 21.48 30.00
CA ALA A 1187 3.41 20.10 30.32
C ALA A 1187 2.20 19.18 30.26
N GLU A 1188 1.01 19.62 30.69
CA GLU A 1188 -0.22 18.85 30.55
C GLU A 1188 -0.53 18.51 29.08
N LYS A 1189 -0.34 19.48 28.18
CA LYS A 1189 -0.49 19.28 26.73
C LYS A 1189 0.55 18.30 26.19
N TYR A 1190 1.80 18.38 26.66
CA TYR A 1190 2.86 17.41 26.29
C TYR A 1190 2.55 16.01 26.81
N VAL A 1191 1.97 15.84 28.01
CA VAL A 1191 1.54 14.53 28.52
C VAL A 1191 0.45 13.94 27.63
N GLY A 1192 -0.51 14.77 27.20
CA GLY A 1192 -1.49 14.38 26.16
C GLY A 1192 -0.80 13.90 24.90
N LEU A 1193 0.18 14.68 24.40
CA LEU A 1193 0.96 14.36 23.21
C LEU A 1193 1.75 13.04 23.32
N TYR A 1194 2.38 12.79 24.47
CA TYR A 1194 3.10 11.53 24.73
C TYR A 1194 2.18 10.33 24.70
N ARG A 1195 0.97 10.45 25.24
CA ARG A 1195 -0.04 9.39 25.18
C ARG A 1195 -0.54 9.16 23.75
N THR A 1196 -0.74 10.23 22.99
CA THR A 1196 -1.04 10.12 21.55
C THR A 1196 0.10 9.41 20.81
N ALA A 1197 1.36 9.73 21.10
CA ALA A 1197 2.49 9.05 20.48
C ALA A 1197 2.55 7.57 20.82
N MET A 1198 2.31 7.19 22.08
CA MET A 1198 2.23 5.78 22.48
C MET A 1198 1.05 5.05 21.81
N GLY A 1199 -0.10 5.72 21.67
CA GLY A 1199 -1.26 5.19 20.93
C GLY A 1199 -0.93 4.95 19.46
N ASN A 1200 -0.42 5.98 18.78
CA ASN A 1200 -0.01 5.88 17.37
C ASN A 1200 1.07 4.81 17.17
N HIS A 1201 2.01 4.67 18.10
CA HIS A 1201 3.08 3.68 18.03
C HIS A 1201 2.53 2.26 18.19
N ALA A 1202 1.69 2.03 19.19
CA ALA A 1202 1.03 0.75 19.41
C ALA A 1202 0.17 0.36 18.20
N GLU A 1203 -0.62 1.30 17.67
CA GLU A 1203 -1.39 1.11 16.44
C GLU A 1203 -0.49 0.79 15.24
N SER A 1204 0.56 1.57 15.00
CA SER A 1204 1.52 1.35 13.91
C SER A 1204 2.19 -0.04 13.99
N ARG A 1205 2.53 -0.48 15.20
CA ARG A 1205 3.08 -1.82 15.45
C ARG A 1205 2.04 -2.91 15.31
N GLU A 1206 0.81 -2.70 15.75
CA GLU A 1206 -0.30 -3.61 15.52
C GLU A 1206 -0.56 -3.74 14.01
N TYR A 1207 -0.58 -2.64 13.25
CA TYR A 1207 -0.71 -2.66 11.79
C TYR A 1207 0.49 -3.27 11.07
N SER A 1208 1.71 -3.12 11.60
CA SER A 1208 2.92 -3.72 11.05
C SER A 1208 3.09 -5.20 11.43
N ALA A 1209 2.60 -5.62 12.60
CA ALA A 1209 2.52 -7.01 13.03
C ALA A 1209 1.36 -7.73 12.32
N ALA A 1210 0.25 -7.04 12.08
CA ALA A 1210 -0.81 -7.45 11.17
C ALA A 1210 -0.33 -7.46 9.71
N ALA A 1211 0.73 -6.73 9.35
CA ALA A 1211 1.38 -6.89 8.04
C ALA A 1211 2.23 -8.17 7.96
N THR A 1212 2.55 -8.82 9.10
CA THR A 1212 3.17 -10.15 9.13
C THR A 1212 2.16 -11.31 9.15
N ASP A 1213 0.88 -11.04 9.44
CA ASP A 1213 -0.25 -11.94 9.21
C ASP A 1213 -1.31 -11.24 8.33
N PRO A 1214 -1.31 -11.48 7.01
CA PRO A 1214 -2.22 -10.81 6.08
C PRO A 1214 -3.71 -11.00 6.39
N ASN A 1215 -4.06 -11.89 7.33
CA ASN A 1215 -5.42 -12.19 7.74
C ASN A 1215 -5.93 -11.42 8.97
N SER A 1216 -5.11 -10.62 9.65
CA SER A 1216 -5.62 -9.74 10.72
C SER A 1216 -5.87 -8.33 10.18
N TRP A 1217 -7.14 -7.94 10.11
CA TRP A 1217 -7.55 -6.56 9.86
C TRP A 1217 -7.47 -5.72 11.14
#